data_AF-A0A2T3Z6I1-F1
#
_entry.id   AF-A0A2T3Z6I1-F1
#
_cell.length_a   1.000
_cell.length_b   1.000
_cell.length_c   1.000
_cell.angle_alpha   90.00
_cell.angle_beta   90.00
_cell.angle_gamma   90.00
#
_symmetry.space_group_name_H-M   'P 1'
#
loop_
_entity.id
_entity.type
_entity.pdbx_description
1 polymer ?
#
loop_
_entity_poly.entity_id
_entity_poly.type
_entity_poly.pdbx_seq_one_letter_code
_entity_poly.pdbx_strand_id
1 'polypeptide(L)'
;MDLAVPYSRDITSNCFGDNARIHQGDNHYHSTNEKSQEDDMKCLKDLRITDPRDDKTRIEATKGGLFKDSYRWILEHSDFRRWRDDECSRLLWIKGDPGKGKTMLLCGIVNELISGTRLKDQKANTLLSYFFCQAADERINSATAVLRGLMYLVVKQQPLHLSHIQEKYKDGGEAIFKDVNAWITLSEIFSKILENASLERTYIIIDALDECVTDLPQLLDFINTKSTLFSRVKWIVSSRNWPDIEERLDSATQQMRLCLELNEKSISTAVDAYIKHQVKWLAQKKKYNTITKDAVYHHLSSNSNNTFLWVALVCQNLERISLQSPLRILNKFPPGLDSLYKRMMEQIYGLEDSDAKFCYQILATVLLVYQPVTLAELGTLIESTDNDPVDAELIHKAIGFCGSFLTMRDSRVYIIHQSAKDYLSGKAASTIFPSNSADIHGVIFVRSIQAMSTRLQRNIYNLHSPGTSINNIKAPDPDPLAAVRYSCVHWVDHFCYIYNSNKDQVNHECQEVFLFLRKYFLYWLEALGLMGYVEDVILSMIGLENLLRGKSLGCQSSDCQLLELVHDSRRFIQRNSLVIADSPLQVYTSALIFSPLNSLIRKIFKEEELQWLKVKPIVEYNWSPCLQTLSGHSRSVRSVAFSADGRYLASGSGDHTIKIWDATTGKEQQTVAFSADGRYLASGLHDHTIKIWDATTGKEQKTLKGHRNVVWAVAFSADGRYLASGSEDNTIKIWDAITSKKRQTLKGHRNTVSSVAFSADGRYLASGSYDHTIKIWDAITGKEQQTFKGHRNVVWAVAFSADGRYLASGSEDNTIKIWDATTGKEQQILKGHRSWVQSVAFSADSCYFASGSEDYTIKIWDITTGKEQQTLKGHCDIVESVAFSADSRYLASGSYDDTIKIWDVTTGKERQTLKVATAIHTISFDNTASYLYTEIGPIKLDIEHQTRAQSTIANHVSYGLSTDKCWITWNGYNILWLPPEYQPSMSAVCHHAPPFASPQVPLTDVVIGLGNGLGRVVVFRMSGSRPYSLL
;
A
#
# COMPACT_ATOMS: atom_id res chain seq x y z
N MET A 1 -23.96 -52.99 -31.41
CA MET A 1 -25.03 -52.13 -30.86
C MET A 1 -24.35 -51.07 -30.00
N ASP A 2 -23.50 -50.21 -30.56
CA ASP A 2 -23.77 -49.16 -31.56
C ASP A 2 -24.85 -48.19 -31.10
N LEU A 3 -24.75 -46.88 -31.17
CA LEU A 3 -23.73 -45.86 -31.51
C LEU A 3 -24.57 -44.57 -31.48
N ALA A 4 -24.05 -43.44 -30.99
CA ALA A 4 -24.40 -42.12 -31.57
C ALA A 4 -23.49 -41.00 -31.02
N VAL A 5 -22.58 -40.60 -31.89
CA VAL A 5 -21.72 -39.41 -31.87
C VAL A 5 -22.46 -38.27 -32.60
N PRO A 6 -22.31 -36.98 -32.25
CA PRO A 6 -22.85 -35.90 -33.08
C PRO A 6 -21.84 -35.43 -34.14
N TYR A 7 -22.21 -35.69 -35.40
CA TYR A 7 -21.96 -34.94 -36.65
C TYR A 7 -20.75 -34.01 -36.79
N SER A 8 -19.76 -34.45 -37.57
CA SER A 8 -19.04 -33.62 -38.54
C SER A 8 -19.66 -33.81 -39.94
N ARG A 9 -19.80 -32.73 -40.72
CA ARG A 9 -20.06 -32.80 -42.16
C ARG A 9 -18.92 -32.10 -42.88
N ASP A 10 -18.11 -32.88 -43.57
CA ASP A 10 -17.25 -32.41 -44.65
C ASP A 10 -18.11 -32.11 -45.88
N ILE A 11 -17.89 -30.94 -46.48
CA ILE A 11 -18.26 -30.68 -47.87
C ILE A 11 -16.94 -30.50 -48.63
N THR A 12 -16.63 -31.49 -49.46
CA THR A 12 -15.61 -31.46 -50.50
C THR A 12 -16.24 -31.10 -51.85
N SER A 13 -15.43 -30.54 -52.75
CA SER A 13 -15.73 -30.15 -54.15
C SER A 13 -16.39 -28.76 -54.32
N ASN A 14 -16.08 -27.91 -55.30
CA ASN A 14 -15.06 -27.86 -56.35
C ASN A 14 -15.15 -26.48 -57.04
N CYS A 15 -14.11 -26.15 -57.83
CA CYS A 15 -14.08 -25.19 -58.95
C CYS A 15 -13.90 -23.69 -58.67
N PHE A 16 -12.70 -23.21 -59.00
CA PHE A 16 -12.45 -21.84 -59.42
C PHE A 16 -13.15 -21.56 -60.75
N GLY A 17 -13.87 -20.43 -60.82
CA GLY A 17 -14.44 -19.84 -62.02
C GLY A 17 -14.29 -18.32 -61.96
N ASP A 18 -13.99 -17.72 -63.10
CA ASP A 18 -13.32 -16.44 -63.30
C ASP A 18 -13.99 -15.18 -62.69
N ASN A 19 -13.13 -14.20 -62.39
CA ASN A 19 -13.40 -12.76 -62.21
C ASN A 19 -14.09 -12.28 -60.93
N ALA A 20 -13.41 -12.38 -59.78
CA ALA A 20 -13.64 -11.44 -58.67
C ALA A 20 -12.34 -11.08 -57.96
N ARG A 21 -11.94 -9.80 -58.02
CA ARG A 21 -10.92 -9.21 -57.15
C ARG A 21 -11.45 -9.21 -55.71
N ILE A 22 -10.81 -9.95 -54.82
CA ILE A 22 -11.05 -9.82 -53.37
C ILE A 22 -10.13 -8.72 -52.84
N HIS A 23 -10.71 -7.62 -52.39
CA HIS A 23 -10.06 -6.71 -51.45
C HIS A 23 -9.94 -7.42 -50.11
N GLN A 24 -8.72 -7.60 -49.62
CA GLN A 24 -8.46 -8.05 -48.26
C GLN A 24 -8.80 -6.90 -47.30
N GLY A 25 -10.06 -6.87 -46.84
CA GLY A 25 -10.57 -5.94 -45.84
C GLY A 25 -11.01 -6.67 -44.58
N ASP A 26 -10.32 -6.35 -43.48
CA ASP A 26 -10.80 -6.35 -42.09
C ASP A 26 -11.33 -7.64 -41.45
N ASN A 27 -10.38 -8.48 -40.99
CA ASN A 27 -10.59 -9.40 -39.85
C ASN A 27 -10.02 -8.86 -38.52
N HIS A 28 -9.66 -7.57 -38.46
CA HIS A 28 -9.09 -6.94 -37.24
C HIS A 28 -10.08 -6.08 -36.43
N TYR A 29 -11.33 -5.93 -36.87
CA TYR A 29 -12.30 -5.03 -36.20
C TYR A 29 -13.20 -5.67 -35.15
N HIS A 30 -13.29 -7.01 -35.05
CA HIS A 30 -14.16 -7.65 -34.07
C HIS A 30 -13.52 -7.91 -32.69
N SER A 31 -12.20 -8.18 -32.59
CA SER A 31 -11.58 -8.46 -31.28
C SER A 31 -11.25 -7.22 -30.44
N THR A 32 -11.08 -6.05 -31.07
CA THR A 32 -10.75 -4.78 -30.37
C THR A 32 -11.98 -4.14 -29.73
N ASN A 33 -13.17 -4.32 -30.32
CA ASN A 33 -14.43 -3.79 -29.76
C ASN A 33 -14.90 -4.56 -28.52
N GLU A 34 -14.73 -5.88 -28.48
CA GLU A 34 -15.10 -6.69 -27.31
C GLU A 34 -14.22 -6.35 -26.10
N LYS A 35 -12.91 -6.24 -26.31
CA LYS A 35 -11.96 -5.86 -25.25
C LYS A 35 -12.19 -4.44 -24.71
N SER A 36 -12.50 -3.49 -25.61
CA SER A 36 -12.86 -2.11 -25.20
C SER A 36 -14.15 -2.05 -24.39
N GLN A 37 -15.15 -2.87 -24.71
CA GLN A 37 -16.41 -2.92 -23.96
C GLN A 37 -16.25 -3.55 -22.58
N GLU A 38 -15.40 -4.57 -22.45
CA GLU A 38 -15.06 -5.17 -21.16
C GLU A 38 -14.32 -4.17 -20.24
N ASP A 39 -13.36 -3.42 -20.80
CA ASP A 39 -12.62 -2.39 -20.06
C ASP A 39 -13.53 -1.24 -19.61
N ASP A 40 -14.48 -0.82 -20.44
CA ASP A 40 -15.49 0.20 -20.10
C ASP A 40 -16.43 -0.27 -18.99
N MET A 41 -16.85 -1.53 -19.03
CA MET A 41 -17.67 -2.13 -17.98
C MET A 41 -16.91 -2.28 -16.67
N LYS A 42 -15.61 -2.57 -16.72
CA LYS A 42 -14.73 -2.63 -15.55
C LYS A 42 -14.53 -1.24 -14.94
N CYS A 43 -14.21 -0.24 -15.75
CA CYS A 43 -14.09 1.15 -15.31
C CYS A 43 -15.36 1.66 -14.61
N LEU A 44 -16.54 1.37 -15.18
CA LEU A 44 -17.82 1.76 -14.58
C LEU A 44 -18.12 1.02 -13.27
N LYS A 45 -17.73 -0.25 -13.14
CA LYS A 45 -17.84 -1.00 -11.88
C LYS A 45 -16.95 -0.40 -10.81
N ASP A 46 -15.71 -0.08 -11.16
CA ASP A 46 -14.73 0.49 -10.23
C ASP A 46 -15.08 1.93 -9.85
N LEU A 47 -15.66 2.72 -10.76
CA LEU A 47 -16.16 4.07 -10.44
C LEU A 47 -17.29 4.02 -9.41
N ARG A 48 -18.18 3.01 -9.50
CA ARG A 48 -19.38 2.85 -8.67
C ARG A 48 -19.03 2.30 -7.28
N ILE A 49 -19.00 3.17 -6.26
CA ILE A 49 -19.01 2.73 -4.85
C ILE A 49 -20.40 2.22 -4.46
N THR A 50 -21.41 3.04 -4.71
CA THR A 50 -22.83 2.74 -4.57
C THR A 50 -23.58 3.30 -5.78
N ASP A 51 -24.86 2.93 -5.97
CA ASP A 51 -25.72 3.62 -6.93
C ASP A 51 -26.56 4.66 -6.19
N PRO A 52 -26.40 5.97 -6.49
CA PRO A 52 -27.17 7.00 -5.80
C PRO A 52 -28.69 6.83 -5.93
N ARG A 53 -29.18 6.11 -6.97
CA ARG A 53 -30.61 5.78 -7.12
C ARG A 53 -31.08 4.77 -6.07
N ASP A 54 -30.26 3.78 -5.77
CA ASP A 54 -30.53 2.79 -4.74
C ASP A 54 -30.44 3.44 -3.36
N ASP A 55 -29.45 4.33 -3.15
CA ASP A 55 -29.31 5.11 -1.92
C ASP A 55 -30.52 6.00 -1.66
N LYS A 56 -31.00 6.74 -2.67
CA LYS A 56 -32.25 7.52 -2.56
C LYS A 56 -33.43 6.63 -2.19
N THR A 57 -33.61 5.49 -2.85
CA THR A 57 -34.72 4.55 -2.59
C THR A 57 -34.66 4.03 -1.14
N ARG A 58 -33.46 3.68 -0.66
CA ARG A 58 -33.21 3.26 0.71
C ARG A 58 -33.47 4.37 1.72
N ILE A 59 -33.05 5.60 1.44
CA ILE A 59 -33.28 6.79 2.29
C ILE A 59 -34.78 7.06 2.42
N GLU A 60 -35.51 7.04 1.31
CA GLU A 60 -36.97 7.21 1.31
C GLU A 60 -37.64 6.13 2.15
N ALA A 61 -37.28 4.86 1.98
CA ALA A 61 -37.82 3.76 2.77
C ALA A 61 -37.53 3.92 4.27
N THR A 62 -36.29 4.31 4.63
CA THR A 62 -35.85 4.46 6.02
C THR A 62 -36.51 5.66 6.70
N LYS A 63 -36.79 6.73 5.96
CA LYS A 63 -37.42 7.97 6.48
C LYS A 63 -38.95 7.99 6.37
N GLY A 64 -39.58 6.84 6.13
CA GLY A 64 -41.04 6.68 6.18
C GLY A 64 -41.78 6.99 4.88
N GLY A 65 -41.07 7.05 3.76
CA GLY A 65 -41.60 7.33 2.42
C GLY A 65 -41.63 8.82 2.07
N LEU A 66 -41.68 9.13 0.78
CA LEU A 66 -41.76 10.50 0.25
C LEU A 66 -43.19 10.89 -0.06
N PHE A 67 -43.63 12.03 0.48
CA PHE A 67 -45.00 12.52 0.32
C PHE A 67 -45.04 13.79 -0.53
N LYS A 68 -45.84 13.77 -1.60
CA LYS A 68 -45.87 14.87 -2.57
C LYS A 68 -46.24 16.22 -1.96
N ASP A 69 -47.25 16.21 -1.08
CA ASP A 69 -47.76 17.44 -0.46
C ASP A 69 -46.79 18.03 0.57
N SER A 70 -45.80 17.27 1.07
CA SER A 70 -44.82 17.78 2.03
C SER A 70 -43.66 18.54 1.40
N TYR A 71 -43.46 18.45 0.07
CA TYR A 71 -42.41 19.21 -0.61
C TYR A 71 -42.95 20.16 -1.68
N ARG A 72 -44.20 20.01 -2.15
CA ARG A 72 -44.78 20.78 -3.26
C ARG A 72 -44.57 22.30 -3.16
N TRP A 73 -44.66 22.85 -1.95
CA TRP A 73 -44.46 24.28 -1.69
C TRP A 73 -43.13 24.82 -2.25
N ILE A 74 -42.07 24.00 -2.29
CA ILE A 74 -40.76 24.44 -2.79
C ILE A 74 -40.78 24.72 -4.28
N LEU A 75 -41.59 23.98 -5.04
CA LEU A 75 -41.73 24.13 -6.49
C LEU A 75 -42.42 25.45 -6.87
N GLU A 76 -43.20 25.98 -5.93
CA GLU A 76 -43.93 27.24 -6.06
C GLU A 76 -43.16 28.43 -5.45
N HIS A 77 -42.10 28.16 -4.69
CA HIS A 77 -41.27 29.18 -4.03
C HIS A 77 -40.52 30.05 -5.05
N SER A 78 -40.44 31.36 -4.79
CA SER A 78 -39.80 32.34 -5.67
C SER A 78 -38.35 31.99 -5.97
N ASP A 79 -37.57 31.63 -4.96
CA ASP A 79 -36.13 31.37 -5.11
C ASP A 79 -35.85 30.09 -5.90
N PHE A 80 -36.68 29.06 -5.74
CA PHE A 80 -36.56 27.83 -6.54
C PHE A 80 -36.95 28.08 -7.99
N ARG A 81 -38.05 28.82 -8.24
CA ARG A 81 -38.44 29.20 -9.61
C ARG A 81 -37.38 30.07 -10.27
N ARG A 82 -36.85 31.05 -9.54
CA ARG A 82 -35.74 31.88 -10.00
C ARG A 82 -34.53 31.01 -10.32
N TRP A 83 -34.08 30.15 -9.41
CA TRP A 83 -32.98 29.21 -9.69
C TRP A 83 -33.25 28.31 -10.91
N ARG A 84 -34.48 27.83 -11.12
CA ARG A 84 -34.80 26.95 -12.25
C ARG A 84 -34.84 27.69 -13.58
N ASP A 85 -35.49 28.85 -13.60
CA ASP A 85 -35.91 29.56 -14.81
C ASP A 85 -34.92 30.67 -15.22
N ASP A 86 -34.27 31.35 -14.27
CA ASP A 86 -33.22 32.36 -14.54
C ASP A 86 -31.92 31.68 -14.93
N GLU A 87 -31.34 32.05 -16.08
CA GLU A 87 -30.05 31.54 -16.49
C GLU A 87 -28.93 32.03 -15.57
N CYS A 88 -28.97 33.25 -15.02
CA CYS A 88 -27.87 33.73 -14.17
C CYS A 88 -27.81 33.07 -12.78
N SER A 89 -28.87 32.36 -12.38
CA SER A 89 -28.95 31.69 -11.08
C SER A 89 -28.42 30.25 -11.16
N ARG A 90 -27.25 29.99 -10.58
CA ARG A 90 -26.50 28.72 -10.77
C ARG A 90 -26.46 27.80 -9.57
N LEU A 91 -26.43 28.35 -8.35
CA LEU A 91 -26.36 27.58 -7.11
C LEU A 91 -27.53 27.94 -6.20
N LEU A 92 -28.33 26.94 -5.82
CA LEU A 92 -29.35 27.06 -4.77
C LEU A 92 -28.89 26.30 -3.53
N TRP A 93 -28.67 27.02 -2.44
CA TRP A 93 -28.34 26.44 -1.15
C TRP A 93 -29.59 26.39 -0.26
N ILE A 94 -30.03 25.16 0.07
CA ILE A 94 -31.14 24.91 1.00
C ILE A 94 -30.56 24.57 2.36
N LYS A 95 -30.69 25.49 3.32
CA LYS A 95 -30.17 25.28 4.67
C LYS A 95 -31.28 25.24 5.70
N GLY A 96 -31.01 24.53 6.78
CA GLY A 96 -31.83 24.63 7.98
C GLY A 96 -31.50 23.61 9.04
N ASP A 97 -32.24 23.66 10.13
CA ASP A 97 -32.00 22.89 11.33
C ASP A 97 -32.24 21.38 11.14
N PRO A 98 -31.68 20.55 12.04
CA PRO A 98 -31.92 19.12 12.02
C PRO A 98 -33.42 18.78 12.10
N GLY A 99 -33.86 17.79 11.32
CA GLY A 99 -35.25 17.32 11.37
C GLY A 99 -36.29 18.17 10.63
N LYS A 100 -35.89 19.26 9.96
CA LYS A 100 -36.77 20.10 9.11
C LYS A 100 -37.06 19.52 7.71
N GLY A 101 -36.58 18.31 7.41
CA GLY A 101 -36.98 17.58 6.21
C GLY A 101 -36.16 17.85 4.94
N LYS A 102 -34.98 18.48 5.03
CA LYS A 102 -34.08 18.78 3.90
C LYS A 102 -33.90 17.61 2.92
N THR A 103 -33.43 16.46 3.41
CA THR A 103 -33.25 15.26 2.58
C THR A 103 -34.50 14.85 1.82
N MET A 104 -35.66 14.85 2.49
CA MET A 104 -36.93 14.48 1.86
C MET A 104 -37.40 15.53 0.86
N LEU A 105 -37.13 16.81 1.13
CA LEU A 105 -37.37 17.91 0.20
C LEU A 105 -36.55 17.71 -1.08
N LEU A 106 -35.25 17.39 -0.96
CA LEU A 106 -34.38 17.13 -2.10
C LEU A 106 -34.80 15.87 -2.87
N CYS A 107 -35.22 14.80 -2.18
CA CYS A 107 -35.80 13.62 -2.84
C CYS A 107 -37.05 13.98 -3.67
N GLY A 108 -37.90 14.87 -3.13
CA GLY A 108 -39.04 15.45 -3.83
C GLY A 108 -38.66 16.23 -5.08
N ILE A 109 -37.70 17.15 -4.96
CA ILE A 109 -37.17 17.92 -6.10
C ILE A 109 -36.60 16.99 -7.17
N VAL A 110 -35.84 15.97 -6.78
CA VAL A 110 -35.30 14.95 -7.71
C VAL A 110 -36.45 14.28 -8.47
N ASN A 111 -37.52 13.84 -7.80
CA ASN A 111 -38.66 13.20 -8.46
C ASN A 111 -39.37 14.09 -9.49
N GLU A 112 -39.49 15.39 -9.19
CA GLU A 112 -40.11 16.34 -10.12
C GLU A 112 -39.19 16.63 -11.32
N LEU A 113 -37.88 16.76 -11.10
CA LEU A 113 -36.91 17.01 -12.16
C LEU A 113 -36.68 15.78 -13.06
N ILE A 114 -36.76 14.55 -12.51
CA ILE A 114 -36.59 13.28 -13.23
C ILE A 114 -37.46 13.20 -14.49
N SER A 115 -38.67 13.76 -14.44
CA SER A 115 -39.63 13.61 -15.55
C SER A 115 -39.20 14.29 -16.85
N GLY A 116 -38.28 15.26 -16.78
CA GLY A 116 -37.73 15.96 -17.94
C GLY A 116 -36.29 15.56 -18.28
N THR A 117 -35.75 14.49 -17.70
CA THR A 117 -34.34 14.12 -17.86
C THR A 117 -34.13 12.74 -18.48
N ARG A 118 -32.89 12.46 -18.89
CA ARG A 118 -32.46 11.18 -19.45
C ARG A 118 -32.59 9.98 -18.53
N LEU A 119 -32.79 10.20 -17.23
CA LEU A 119 -33.10 9.12 -16.30
C LEU A 119 -34.46 8.46 -16.60
N LYS A 120 -35.42 9.21 -17.18
CA LYS A 120 -36.77 8.71 -17.49
C LYS A 120 -37.04 8.60 -18.98
N ASP A 121 -36.57 9.56 -19.77
CA ASP A 121 -36.71 9.58 -21.24
C ASP A 121 -35.35 9.77 -21.90
N GLN A 122 -34.84 8.73 -22.57
CA GLN A 122 -33.55 8.77 -23.26
C GLN A 122 -33.46 9.85 -24.35
N LYS A 123 -34.60 10.38 -24.82
CA LYS A 123 -34.65 11.47 -25.82
C LYS A 123 -34.60 12.87 -25.20
N ALA A 124 -34.63 12.99 -23.88
CA ALA A 124 -34.51 14.27 -23.21
C ALA A 124 -33.10 14.87 -23.38
N ASN A 125 -33.02 16.21 -23.44
CA ASN A 125 -31.78 16.97 -23.58
C ASN A 125 -31.27 17.53 -22.23
N THR A 126 -31.55 16.81 -21.14
CA THR A 126 -31.20 17.25 -19.79
C THR A 126 -30.79 16.05 -18.94
N LEU A 127 -29.67 16.21 -18.23
CA LEU A 127 -29.14 15.22 -17.30
C LEU A 127 -29.51 15.60 -15.87
N LEU A 128 -29.68 14.59 -15.02
CA LEU A 128 -29.84 14.78 -13.59
C LEU A 128 -28.88 13.87 -12.84
N SER A 129 -28.02 14.46 -12.03
CA SER A 129 -27.08 13.75 -11.18
C SER A 129 -27.26 14.20 -9.73
N TYR A 130 -27.28 13.24 -8.81
CA TYR A 130 -27.50 13.54 -7.41
C TYR A 130 -26.74 12.59 -6.49
N PHE A 131 -26.44 13.08 -5.29
CA PHE A 131 -25.75 12.33 -4.25
C PHE A 131 -26.31 12.70 -2.86
N PHE A 132 -26.42 11.71 -1.98
CA PHE A 132 -26.93 11.89 -0.61
C PHE A 132 -25.85 11.48 0.39
N CYS A 133 -25.21 12.45 1.03
CA CYS A 133 -24.20 12.16 2.04
C CYS A 133 -24.85 11.52 3.27
N GLN A 134 -24.16 10.54 3.87
CA GLN A 134 -24.58 9.95 5.14
C GLN A 134 -23.38 9.75 6.06
N ALA A 135 -23.29 10.50 7.15
CA ALA A 135 -22.11 10.50 8.02
C ALA A 135 -21.81 9.09 8.59
N ALA A 136 -22.86 8.30 8.82
CA ALA A 136 -22.80 6.95 9.37
C ALA A 136 -22.44 5.86 8.34
N ASP A 137 -22.30 6.18 7.04
CA ASP A 137 -21.97 5.21 5.99
C ASP A 137 -20.68 5.64 5.27
N GLU A 138 -19.58 4.97 5.59
CA GLU A 138 -18.23 5.24 5.06
C GLU A 138 -18.14 5.23 3.53
N ARG A 139 -19.08 4.56 2.86
CA ARG A 139 -19.14 4.51 1.40
C ARG A 139 -19.59 5.83 0.77
N ILE A 140 -20.31 6.67 1.53
CA ILE A 140 -20.99 7.87 1.04
C ILE A 140 -20.82 9.08 1.97
N ASN A 141 -19.72 9.13 2.72
CA ASN A 141 -19.41 10.23 3.66
C ASN A 141 -18.12 11.01 3.31
N SER A 142 -17.58 10.85 2.10
CA SER A 142 -16.35 11.52 1.66
C SER A 142 -16.55 12.34 0.38
N ALA A 143 -15.73 13.38 0.20
CA ALA A 143 -15.78 14.22 -0.99
C ALA A 143 -15.52 13.43 -2.29
N THR A 144 -14.61 12.45 -2.25
CA THR A 144 -14.33 11.55 -3.37
C THR A 144 -15.53 10.66 -3.72
N ALA A 145 -16.27 10.16 -2.72
CA ALA A 145 -17.49 9.41 -2.95
C ALA A 145 -18.58 10.25 -3.63
N VAL A 146 -18.72 11.52 -3.25
CA VAL A 146 -19.64 12.48 -3.89
C VAL A 146 -19.32 12.60 -5.38
N LEU A 147 -18.06 12.89 -5.75
CA LEU A 147 -17.69 13.03 -7.16
C LEU A 147 -17.89 11.73 -7.95
N ARG A 148 -17.52 10.58 -7.38
CA ARG A 148 -17.70 9.26 -8.02
C ARG A 148 -19.18 8.98 -8.31
N GLY A 149 -20.06 9.19 -7.33
CA GLY A 149 -21.49 9.00 -7.50
C GLY A 149 -22.10 9.95 -8.54
N LEU A 150 -21.69 11.22 -8.51
CA LEU A 150 -22.15 12.22 -9.48
C LEU A 150 -21.72 11.89 -10.92
N MET A 151 -20.44 11.53 -11.11
CA MET A 151 -19.88 11.14 -12.41
C MET A 151 -20.54 9.87 -12.94
N TYR A 152 -20.74 8.87 -12.09
CA TYR A 152 -21.40 7.61 -12.45
C TYR A 152 -22.80 7.86 -13.05
N LEU A 153 -23.61 8.74 -12.45
CA LEU A 153 -24.93 9.08 -12.99
C LEU A 153 -24.88 9.89 -14.29
N VAL A 154 -23.92 10.81 -14.44
CA VAL A 154 -23.74 11.56 -15.70
C VAL A 154 -23.38 10.60 -16.83
N VAL A 155 -22.37 9.75 -16.62
CA VAL A 155 -21.91 8.79 -17.63
C VAL A 155 -22.98 7.76 -17.96
N LYS A 156 -23.78 7.30 -16.98
CA LYS A 156 -24.90 6.39 -17.25
C LYS A 156 -25.96 6.97 -18.19
N GLN A 157 -26.19 8.28 -18.15
CA GLN A 157 -27.15 8.96 -19.04
C GLN A 157 -26.54 9.40 -20.37
N GLN A 158 -25.24 9.70 -20.38
CA GLN A 158 -24.51 10.14 -21.57
C GLN A 158 -23.15 9.41 -21.65
N PRO A 159 -23.13 8.15 -22.16
CA PRO A 159 -21.96 7.27 -22.11
C PRO A 159 -20.71 7.79 -22.83
N LEU A 160 -20.86 8.69 -23.79
CA LEU A 160 -19.75 9.35 -24.49
C LEU A 160 -18.80 10.12 -23.57
N HIS A 161 -19.21 10.47 -22.34
CA HIS A 161 -18.32 11.08 -21.35
C HIS A 161 -17.41 10.08 -20.63
N LEU A 162 -17.66 8.77 -20.76
CA LEU A 162 -16.81 7.72 -20.19
C LEU A 162 -15.36 7.82 -20.69
N SER A 163 -15.15 8.32 -21.92
CA SER A 163 -13.82 8.51 -22.50
C SER A 163 -12.89 9.38 -21.64
N HIS A 164 -13.42 10.40 -20.97
CA HIS A 164 -12.64 11.29 -20.09
C HIS A 164 -12.18 10.59 -18.81
N ILE A 165 -12.97 9.62 -18.34
CA ILE A 165 -12.60 8.77 -17.21
C ILE A 165 -11.59 7.72 -17.67
N GLN A 166 -11.84 7.11 -18.83
CA GLN A 166 -10.98 6.07 -19.41
C GLN A 166 -9.59 6.56 -19.78
N GLU A 167 -9.46 7.81 -20.20
CA GLU A 167 -8.15 8.44 -20.47
C GLU A 167 -7.21 8.28 -19.28
N LYS A 168 -7.71 8.50 -18.05
CA LYS A 168 -6.91 8.33 -16.83
C LYS A 168 -6.96 6.92 -16.24
N TYR A 169 -8.05 6.18 -16.44
CA TYR A 169 -8.22 4.84 -15.89
C TYR A 169 -7.33 3.80 -16.58
N LYS A 170 -7.00 3.96 -17.88
CA LYS A 170 -6.08 3.04 -18.58
C LYS A 170 -4.68 2.98 -17.95
N ASP A 171 -4.19 4.12 -17.45
CA ASP A 171 -2.86 4.21 -16.85
C ASP A 171 -2.89 3.91 -15.34
N GLY A 172 -3.94 4.35 -14.63
CA GLY A 172 -4.02 4.25 -13.17
C GLY A 172 -4.91 3.13 -12.60
N GLY A 173 -5.70 2.44 -13.42
CA GLY A 173 -6.65 1.41 -12.99
C GLY A 173 -7.61 1.89 -11.89
N GLU A 174 -7.99 1.00 -10.97
CA GLU A 174 -8.88 1.33 -9.84
C GLU A 174 -8.28 2.37 -8.87
N ALA A 175 -6.94 2.51 -8.84
CA ALA A 175 -6.25 3.40 -7.92
C ALA A 175 -6.67 4.87 -8.09
N ILE A 176 -7.05 5.31 -9.30
CA ILE A 176 -7.51 6.69 -9.55
C ILE A 176 -8.74 7.06 -8.71
N PHE A 177 -9.48 6.06 -8.22
CA PHE A 177 -10.70 6.26 -7.46
C PHE A 177 -10.53 6.10 -5.93
N LYS A 178 -9.44 5.46 -5.49
CA LYS A 178 -9.23 5.05 -4.08
C LYS A 178 -7.94 5.61 -3.45
N ASP A 179 -7.00 6.08 -4.26
CA ASP A 179 -5.72 6.61 -3.78
C ASP A 179 -5.88 7.93 -3.01
N VAL A 180 -4.85 8.35 -2.28
CA VAL A 180 -4.77 9.64 -1.57
C VAL A 180 -5.00 10.82 -2.53
N ASN A 181 -4.59 10.69 -3.80
CA ASN A 181 -4.80 11.70 -4.84
C ASN A 181 -6.13 11.55 -5.60
N ALA A 182 -7.02 10.65 -5.18
CA ALA A 182 -8.28 10.40 -5.86
C ALA A 182 -9.11 11.68 -5.99
N TRP A 183 -9.11 12.56 -4.98
CA TRP A 183 -9.81 13.85 -5.05
C TRP A 183 -9.33 14.73 -6.20
N ILE A 184 -8.02 14.94 -6.33
CA ILE A 184 -7.43 15.77 -7.40
C ILE A 184 -7.78 15.17 -8.75
N THR A 185 -7.57 13.85 -8.90
CA THR A 185 -7.84 13.16 -10.16
C THR A 185 -9.31 13.23 -10.56
N LEU A 186 -10.22 12.94 -9.63
CA LEU A 186 -11.66 12.97 -9.87
C LEU A 186 -12.19 14.38 -10.11
N SER A 187 -11.69 15.38 -9.39
CA SER A 187 -12.09 16.78 -9.57
C SER A 187 -11.63 17.33 -10.93
N GLU A 188 -10.44 16.92 -11.42
CA GLU A 188 -9.98 17.23 -12.77
C GLU A 188 -10.84 16.54 -13.85
N ILE A 189 -11.10 15.23 -13.71
CA ILE A 189 -11.92 14.49 -14.66
C ILE A 189 -13.33 15.08 -14.70
N PHE A 190 -13.94 15.34 -13.54
CA PHE A 190 -15.27 15.92 -13.49
C PHE A 190 -15.28 17.34 -14.06
N SER A 191 -14.25 18.15 -13.81
CA SER A 191 -14.10 19.46 -14.46
C SER A 191 -14.09 19.35 -15.98
N LYS A 192 -13.31 18.42 -16.55
CA LYS A 192 -13.29 18.16 -18.00
C LYS A 192 -14.68 17.77 -18.53
N ILE A 193 -15.42 16.93 -17.79
CA ILE A 193 -16.79 16.56 -18.16
C ILE A 193 -17.71 17.78 -18.17
N LEU A 194 -17.63 18.64 -17.13
CA LEU A 194 -18.44 19.85 -17.01
C LEU A 194 -18.09 20.93 -18.05
N GLU A 195 -16.82 21.01 -18.47
CA GLU A 195 -16.31 21.92 -19.51
C GLU A 195 -16.69 21.50 -20.93
N ASN A 196 -17.02 20.22 -21.13
CA ASN A 196 -17.24 19.68 -22.47
C ASN A 196 -18.47 20.31 -23.14
N ALA A 197 -18.29 20.88 -24.33
CA ALA A 197 -19.37 21.53 -25.09
C ALA A 197 -20.53 20.58 -25.48
N SER A 198 -20.25 19.27 -25.52
CA SER A 198 -21.26 18.22 -25.77
C SER A 198 -22.08 17.86 -24.53
N LEU A 199 -21.73 18.36 -23.35
CA LEU A 199 -22.52 18.17 -22.14
C LEU A 199 -23.87 18.89 -22.29
N GLU A 200 -24.93 18.11 -22.12
CA GLU A 200 -26.29 18.61 -22.09
C GLU A 200 -26.57 19.39 -20.80
N ARG A 201 -27.69 20.11 -20.76
CA ARG A 201 -28.08 20.85 -19.56
C ARG A 201 -28.12 19.87 -18.38
N THR A 202 -27.39 20.16 -17.31
CA THR A 202 -27.19 19.21 -16.21
C THR A 202 -27.61 19.80 -14.87
N TYR A 203 -28.50 19.11 -14.16
CA TYR A 203 -28.82 19.40 -12.77
C TYR A 203 -27.96 18.53 -11.85
N ILE A 204 -27.26 19.15 -10.91
CA ILE A 204 -26.44 18.48 -9.89
C ILE A 204 -27.04 18.77 -8.51
N ILE A 205 -27.31 17.72 -7.73
CA ILE A 205 -27.92 17.83 -6.41
C ILE A 205 -27.06 17.11 -5.37
N ILE A 206 -26.62 17.80 -4.31
CA ILE A 206 -25.88 17.19 -3.20
C ILE A 206 -26.64 17.46 -1.90
N ASP A 207 -27.14 16.39 -1.28
CA ASP A 207 -27.80 16.49 0.04
C ASP A 207 -26.80 16.31 1.18
N ALA A 208 -27.02 17.08 2.25
CA ALA A 208 -26.34 16.97 3.54
C ALA A 208 -24.82 17.11 3.45
N LEU A 209 -24.33 18.25 2.93
CA LEU A 209 -22.89 18.56 2.91
C LEU A 209 -22.24 18.45 4.30
N ASP A 210 -22.99 18.76 5.37
CA ASP A 210 -22.54 18.59 6.76
C ASP A 210 -22.30 17.12 7.17
N GLU A 211 -22.76 16.15 6.38
CA GLU A 211 -22.53 14.72 6.61
C GLU A 211 -21.33 14.17 5.80
N CYS A 212 -20.60 15.04 5.09
CA CYS A 212 -19.31 14.71 4.49
C CYS A 212 -18.20 14.84 5.55
N VAL A 213 -17.71 13.71 6.05
CA VAL A 213 -16.70 13.63 7.11
C VAL A 213 -15.30 13.90 6.57
N THR A 214 -14.96 13.37 5.40
CA THR A 214 -13.62 13.48 4.80
C THR A 214 -13.62 14.49 3.66
N ASP A 215 -12.65 15.43 3.68
CA ASP A 215 -12.38 16.42 2.62
C ASP A 215 -13.52 17.40 2.27
N LEU A 216 -14.48 17.63 3.18
CA LEU A 216 -15.55 18.62 3.00
C LEU A 216 -15.07 20.02 2.55
N PRO A 217 -13.99 20.61 3.13
CA PRO A 217 -13.47 21.89 2.66
C PRO A 217 -13.17 21.93 1.16
N GLN A 218 -12.55 20.85 0.64
CA GLN A 218 -12.18 20.74 -0.77
C GLN A 218 -13.43 20.64 -1.66
N LEU A 219 -14.45 19.90 -1.20
CA LEU A 219 -15.73 19.79 -1.89
C LEU A 219 -16.46 21.15 -2.00
N LEU A 220 -16.47 21.93 -0.92
CA LEU A 220 -17.09 23.25 -0.90
C LEU A 220 -16.37 24.20 -1.87
N ASP A 221 -15.04 24.21 -1.86
CA ASP A 221 -14.24 25.03 -2.78
C ASP A 221 -14.48 24.66 -4.25
N PHE A 222 -14.63 23.35 -4.52
CA PHE A 222 -14.98 22.85 -5.85
C PHE A 222 -16.37 23.29 -6.30
N ILE A 223 -17.40 23.13 -5.46
CA ILE A 223 -18.78 23.55 -5.78
C ILE A 223 -18.82 25.05 -6.05
N ASN A 224 -18.19 25.86 -5.20
CA ASN A 224 -18.16 27.30 -5.33
C ASN A 224 -17.48 27.72 -6.65
N THR A 225 -16.30 27.16 -6.92
CA THR A 225 -15.54 27.44 -8.16
C THR A 225 -16.32 27.01 -9.40
N LYS A 226 -16.87 25.80 -9.42
CA LYS A 226 -17.45 25.20 -10.64
C LYS A 226 -18.88 25.65 -10.92
N SER A 227 -19.62 26.07 -9.90
CA SER A 227 -20.98 26.60 -10.07
C SER A 227 -21.03 27.93 -10.82
N THR A 228 -19.96 28.73 -10.78
CA THR A 228 -19.87 30.01 -11.50
C THR A 228 -19.33 29.88 -12.92
N LEU A 229 -18.56 28.82 -13.21
CA LEU A 229 -17.85 28.65 -14.48
C LEU A 229 -18.73 28.11 -15.62
N PHE A 230 -19.72 27.27 -15.33
CA PHE A 230 -20.42 26.50 -16.38
C PHE A 230 -21.90 26.86 -16.51
N SER A 231 -22.24 27.61 -17.56
CA SER A 231 -23.60 28.10 -17.82
C SER A 231 -24.65 27.02 -18.12
N ARG A 232 -24.25 25.77 -18.35
CA ARG A 232 -25.18 24.64 -18.61
C ARG A 232 -25.49 23.80 -17.37
N VAL A 233 -24.78 24.05 -16.28
CA VAL A 233 -24.86 23.26 -15.05
C VAL A 233 -25.56 24.09 -13.98
N LYS A 234 -26.54 23.48 -13.30
CA LYS A 234 -27.22 24.10 -12.15
C LYS A 234 -27.12 23.19 -10.94
N TRP A 235 -26.79 23.79 -9.80
CA TRP A 235 -26.48 23.10 -8.56
C TRP A 235 -27.57 23.36 -7.51
N ILE A 236 -27.97 22.31 -6.80
CA ILE A 236 -28.70 22.40 -5.53
C ILE A 236 -27.86 21.71 -4.46
N VAL A 237 -27.61 22.40 -3.36
CA VAL A 237 -26.92 21.80 -2.21
C VAL A 237 -27.74 21.98 -0.95
N SER A 238 -27.68 21.01 -0.03
CA SER A 238 -28.30 21.13 1.29
C SER A 238 -27.29 20.97 2.41
N SER A 239 -27.50 21.69 3.51
CA SER A 239 -26.69 21.53 4.72
C SER A 239 -27.41 22.02 5.98
N ARG A 240 -26.80 21.79 7.15
CA ARG A 240 -27.12 22.52 8.39
C ARG A 240 -26.59 23.96 8.37
N ASN A 241 -27.03 24.72 9.38
CA ASN A 241 -26.55 26.07 9.71
C ASN A 241 -25.16 26.01 10.37
N TRP A 242 -24.16 25.44 9.68
CA TRP A 242 -22.78 25.40 10.17
C TRP A 242 -21.98 26.61 9.67
N PRO A 243 -21.28 27.35 10.56
CA PRO A 243 -20.51 28.54 10.19
C PRO A 243 -19.49 28.28 9.09
N ASP A 244 -18.76 27.16 9.15
CA ASP A 244 -17.71 26.84 8.17
C ASP A 244 -18.25 26.63 6.75
N ILE A 245 -19.46 26.04 6.64
CA ILE A 245 -20.15 25.86 5.36
C ILE A 245 -20.68 27.20 4.86
N GLU A 246 -21.23 28.02 5.78
CA GLU A 246 -21.77 29.35 5.50
C GLU A 246 -20.67 30.28 4.98
N GLU A 247 -19.53 30.37 5.66
CA GLU A 247 -18.40 31.21 5.26
C GLU A 247 -17.88 30.87 3.86
N ARG A 248 -17.73 29.58 3.54
CA ARG A 248 -17.21 29.14 2.24
C ARG A 248 -18.21 29.30 1.11
N LEU A 249 -19.49 28.97 1.34
CA LEU A 249 -20.50 29.11 0.31
C LEU A 249 -20.89 30.57 0.06
N ASP A 250 -21.00 31.42 1.09
CA ASP A 250 -21.42 32.83 0.95
C ASP A 250 -20.47 33.69 0.09
N SER A 251 -19.28 33.19 -0.25
CA SER A 251 -18.35 33.82 -1.20
C SER A 251 -18.77 33.72 -2.67
N ALA A 252 -19.81 32.94 -3.00
CA ALA A 252 -20.29 32.71 -4.36
C ALA A 252 -21.15 33.88 -4.90
N THR A 253 -20.72 34.51 -6.00
CA THR A 253 -21.35 35.73 -6.56
C THR A 253 -22.75 35.54 -7.19
N GLN A 254 -23.26 34.31 -7.33
CA GLN A 254 -24.54 33.98 -8.00
C GLN A 254 -25.43 33.01 -7.19
N GLN A 255 -25.23 32.94 -5.87
CA GLN A 255 -25.90 31.99 -4.99
C GLN A 255 -27.25 32.49 -4.50
N MET A 256 -28.25 31.62 -4.55
CA MET A 256 -29.53 31.79 -3.88
C MET A 256 -29.55 30.98 -2.59
N ARG A 257 -29.97 31.60 -1.48
CA ARG A 257 -30.02 30.97 -0.16
C ARG A 257 -31.45 30.84 0.29
N LEU A 258 -31.91 29.59 0.44
CA LEU A 258 -33.22 29.27 0.96
C LEU A 258 -33.06 28.72 2.38
N CYS A 259 -33.40 29.58 3.35
CA CYS A 259 -33.41 29.24 4.77
C CYS A 259 -34.78 28.66 5.12
N LEU A 260 -34.82 27.42 5.59
CA LEU A 260 -36.07 26.75 5.95
C LEU A 260 -36.76 27.48 7.12
N GLU A 261 -36.00 27.97 8.09
CA GLU A 261 -36.48 28.69 9.27
C GLU A 261 -37.24 29.97 8.92
N LEU A 262 -36.80 30.67 7.86
CA LEU A 262 -37.46 31.90 7.38
C LEU A 262 -38.76 31.62 6.62
N ASN A 263 -39.04 30.35 6.30
CA ASN A 263 -40.19 29.88 5.54
C ASN A 263 -41.18 29.09 6.43
N GLU A 264 -41.33 29.51 7.68
CA GLU A 264 -42.09 28.79 8.70
C GLU A 264 -43.52 28.42 8.27
N LYS A 265 -44.25 29.32 7.62
CA LYS A 265 -45.63 29.06 7.16
C LYS A 265 -45.70 27.91 6.14
N SER A 266 -44.77 27.88 5.19
CA SER A 266 -44.70 26.85 4.15
C SER A 266 -44.31 25.49 4.75
N ILE A 267 -43.36 25.50 5.69
CA ILE A 267 -42.94 24.29 6.42
C ILE A 267 -44.06 23.78 7.32
N SER A 268 -44.76 24.66 8.01
CA SER A 268 -45.90 24.29 8.86
C SER A 268 -46.99 23.59 8.05
N THR A 269 -47.31 24.13 6.87
CA THR A 269 -48.26 23.51 5.93
C THR A 269 -47.77 22.13 5.46
N ALA A 270 -46.48 22.00 5.16
CA ALA A 270 -45.88 20.74 4.74
C ALA A 270 -45.84 19.68 5.84
N VAL A 271 -45.53 20.09 7.08
CA VAL A 271 -45.54 19.22 8.26
C VAL A 271 -46.97 18.79 8.59
N ASP A 272 -47.96 19.68 8.50
CA ASP A 272 -49.37 19.35 8.67
C ASP A 272 -49.84 18.31 7.65
N ALA A 273 -49.47 18.47 6.37
CA ALA A 273 -49.75 17.47 5.32
C ALA A 273 -49.12 16.11 5.66
N TYR A 274 -47.88 16.11 6.14
CA TYR A 274 -47.19 14.90 6.60
C TYR A 274 -47.88 14.26 7.80
N ILE A 275 -48.31 15.06 8.79
CA ILE A 275 -49.06 14.58 9.96
C ILE A 275 -50.37 13.93 9.51
N LYS A 276 -51.16 14.58 8.64
CA LYS A 276 -52.41 14.02 8.10
C LYS A 276 -52.17 12.65 7.46
N HIS A 277 -51.10 12.51 6.69
CA HIS A 277 -50.73 11.25 6.08
C HIS A 277 -50.36 10.19 7.13
N GLN A 278 -49.44 10.51 8.05
CA GLN A 278 -48.99 9.58 9.09
C GLN A 278 -50.14 9.12 9.98
N VAL A 279 -51.01 10.04 10.40
CA VAL A 279 -52.20 9.71 11.21
C VAL A 279 -53.16 8.81 10.45
N LYS A 280 -53.38 9.06 9.15
CA LYS A 280 -54.22 8.19 8.31
C LYS A 280 -53.64 6.77 8.23
N TRP A 281 -52.33 6.67 7.99
CA TRP A 281 -51.62 5.39 7.94
C TRP A 281 -51.67 4.65 9.28
N LEU A 282 -51.36 5.32 10.40
CA LEU A 282 -51.46 4.75 11.75
C LEU A 282 -52.88 4.30 12.07
N ALA A 283 -53.89 5.12 11.74
CA ALA A 283 -55.29 4.77 11.98
C ALA A 283 -55.72 3.54 11.19
N GLN A 284 -55.25 3.37 9.95
CA GLN A 284 -55.49 2.15 9.16
C GLN A 284 -54.78 0.94 9.77
N LYS A 285 -53.50 1.07 10.10
CA LYS A 285 -52.68 -0.03 10.63
C LYS A 285 -53.14 -0.51 12.01
N LYS A 286 -53.54 0.42 12.89
CA LYS A 286 -53.98 0.15 14.26
C LYS A 286 -55.49 0.13 14.45
N LYS A 287 -56.27 0.32 13.38
CA LYS A 287 -57.74 0.38 13.39
C LYS A 287 -58.31 1.41 14.38
N TYR A 288 -57.77 2.63 14.38
CA TYR A 288 -58.26 3.70 15.24
C TYR A 288 -59.66 4.17 14.83
N ASN A 289 -60.51 4.45 15.83
CA ASN A 289 -61.79 5.12 15.60
C ASN A 289 -61.58 6.62 15.30
N THR A 290 -62.61 7.29 14.78
CA THR A 290 -62.54 8.70 14.36
C THR A 290 -62.09 9.62 15.50
N ILE A 291 -62.59 9.41 16.72
CA ILE A 291 -62.23 10.21 17.90
C ILE A 291 -60.73 10.10 18.22
N THR A 292 -60.17 8.88 18.19
CA THR A 292 -58.75 8.66 18.47
C THR A 292 -57.89 9.22 17.36
N LYS A 293 -58.31 9.08 16.10
CA LYS A 293 -57.62 9.64 14.94
C LYS A 293 -57.53 11.17 15.03
N ASP A 294 -58.64 11.84 15.36
CA ASP A 294 -58.69 13.30 15.46
C ASP A 294 -57.85 13.81 16.63
N ALA A 295 -57.90 13.13 17.78
CA ALA A 295 -57.06 13.48 18.92
C ALA A 295 -55.55 13.30 18.63
N VAL A 296 -55.15 12.22 17.94
CA VAL A 296 -53.75 12.03 17.51
C VAL A 296 -53.33 13.14 16.53
N TYR A 297 -54.19 13.49 15.57
CA TYR A 297 -53.93 14.59 14.65
C TYR A 297 -53.74 15.93 15.37
N HIS A 298 -54.66 16.29 16.27
CA HIS A 298 -54.57 17.54 17.03
C HIS A 298 -53.31 17.59 17.90
N HIS A 299 -52.95 16.49 18.56
CA HIS A 299 -51.74 16.45 19.39
C HIS A 299 -50.47 16.61 18.55
N LEU A 300 -50.33 15.87 17.46
CA LEU A 300 -49.14 15.96 16.61
C LEU A 300 -48.99 17.36 15.99
N SER A 301 -50.10 17.96 15.56
CA SER A 301 -50.11 19.29 14.95
C SER A 301 -49.67 20.36 15.94
N SER A 302 -50.18 20.33 17.17
CA SER A 302 -49.87 21.32 18.20
C SER A 302 -48.47 21.17 18.85
N ASN A 303 -47.83 20.00 18.75
CA ASN A 303 -46.58 19.70 19.48
C ASN A 303 -45.33 19.50 18.59
N SER A 304 -45.50 19.36 17.27
CA SER A 304 -44.37 19.04 16.38
C SER A 304 -43.35 20.17 16.19
N ASN A 305 -43.68 21.42 16.54
CA ASN A 305 -42.86 22.62 16.30
C ASN A 305 -42.27 22.65 14.88
N ASN A 306 -43.10 22.32 13.88
CA ASN A 306 -42.71 22.27 12.48
C ASN A 306 -41.49 21.34 12.21
N THR A 307 -41.41 20.19 12.89
CA THR A 307 -40.28 19.24 12.80
C THR A 307 -40.76 17.86 12.34
N PHE A 308 -40.39 17.46 11.13
CA PHE A 308 -40.75 16.16 10.55
C PHE A 308 -40.21 14.99 11.38
N LEU A 309 -38.97 15.11 11.87
CA LEU A 309 -38.33 14.06 12.66
C LEU A 309 -39.10 13.76 13.96
N TRP A 310 -39.60 14.81 14.64
CA TRP A 310 -40.43 14.62 15.85
C TRP A 310 -41.70 13.83 15.51
N VAL A 311 -42.40 14.19 14.43
CA VAL A 311 -43.61 13.48 14.00
C VAL A 311 -43.30 12.01 13.68
N ALA A 312 -42.21 11.76 12.94
CA ALA A 312 -41.79 10.40 12.59
C ALA A 312 -41.47 9.55 13.84
N LEU A 313 -40.71 10.10 14.79
CA LEU A 313 -40.36 9.42 16.05
C LEU A 313 -41.60 9.11 16.90
N VAL A 314 -42.52 10.05 17.06
CA VAL A 314 -43.76 9.82 17.83
C VAL A 314 -44.64 8.77 17.12
N CYS A 315 -44.78 8.85 15.80
CA CYS A 315 -45.53 7.88 15.00
C CYS A 315 -44.96 6.46 15.11
N GLN A 316 -43.62 6.31 15.03
CA GLN A 316 -42.95 5.03 15.20
C GLN A 316 -43.14 4.45 16.62
N ASN A 317 -43.15 5.29 17.65
CA ASN A 317 -43.44 4.86 19.01
C ASN A 317 -44.91 4.40 19.17
N LEU A 318 -45.87 5.14 18.61
CA LEU A 318 -47.29 4.76 18.60
C LEU A 318 -47.53 3.45 17.84
N GLU A 319 -46.74 3.19 16.80
CA GLU A 319 -46.77 1.93 16.06
C GLU A 319 -46.32 0.72 16.90
N ARG A 320 -45.30 0.87 17.76
CA ARG A 320 -44.77 -0.24 18.57
C ARG A 320 -45.69 -0.67 19.71
N ILE A 321 -46.59 0.21 20.16
CA ILE A 321 -47.48 -0.07 21.30
C ILE A 321 -48.65 -0.95 20.85
N SER A 322 -48.88 -2.06 21.57
CA SER A 322 -49.83 -3.08 21.14
C SER A 322 -51.29 -2.80 21.52
N LEU A 323 -51.66 -2.35 22.73
CA LEU A 323 -53.08 -2.44 23.15
C LEU A 323 -53.62 -1.40 24.17
N GLN A 324 -52.83 -0.47 24.73
CA GLN A 324 -53.33 0.53 25.69
C GLN A 324 -53.76 1.84 25.00
N SER A 325 -54.81 2.49 25.53
CA SER A 325 -55.48 3.64 24.89
C SER A 325 -54.47 4.69 24.37
N PRO A 326 -54.36 4.88 23.03
CA PRO A 326 -53.36 5.75 22.42
C PRO A 326 -53.33 7.15 23.05
N LEU A 327 -54.49 7.65 23.44
CA LEU A 327 -54.71 8.95 24.09
C LEU A 327 -53.96 9.12 25.42
N ARG A 328 -53.85 8.07 26.24
CA ARG A 328 -53.12 8.16 27.53
C ARG A 328 -51.61 8.30 27.32
N ILE A 329 -51.08 7.74 26.24
CA ILE A 329 -49.66 7.78 25.92
C ILE A 329 -49.33 9.01 25.08
N LEU A 330 -50.27 9.44 24.23
CA LEU A 330 -50.19 10.65 23.42
C LEU A 330 -49.92 11.89 24.29
N ASN A 331 -50.68 12.05 25.38
CA ASN A 331 -50.50 13.15 26.35
C ASN A 331 -49.13 13.13 27.06
N LYS A 332 -48.38 12.03 26.98
CA LYS A 332 -47.04 11.94 27.56
C LYS A 332 -45.96 12.48 26.61
N PHE A 333 -46.22 12.66 25.31
CA PHE A 333 -45.20 13.18 24.37
C PHE A 333 -45.14 14.71 24.41
N PRO A 334 -43.99 15.30 24.81
CA PRO A 334 -43.85 16.75 24.93
C PRO A 334 -43.57 17.43 23.58
N PRO A 335 -43.80 18.75 23.47
CA PRO A 335 -43.57 19.51 22.26
C PRO A 335 -42.08 19.66 21.93
N GLY A 336 -41.72 19.52 20.66
CA GLY A 336 -40.36 19.74 20.17
C GLY A 336 -39.38 18.58 20.41
N LEU A 337 -38.29 18.58 19.62
CA LEU A 337 -37.35 17.47 19.56
C LEU A 337 -36.51 17.30 20.83
N ASP A 338 -36.06 18.40 21.45
CA ASP A 338 -35.27 18.34 22.68
C ASP A 338 -36.06 17.80 23.87
N SER A 339 -37.31 18.23 24.03
CA SER A 339 -38.18 17.71 25.09
C SER A 339 -38.54 16.25 24.83
N LEU A 340 -38.67 15.84 23.56
CA LEU A 340 -38.87 14.44 23.20
C LEU A 340 -37.65 13.60 23.60
N TYR A 341 -36.43 14.04 23.28
CA TYR A 341 -35.20 13.37 23.72
C TYR A 341 -35.07 13.34 25.24
N LYS A 342 -35.42 14.45 25.92
CA LYS A 342 -35.46 14.49 27.39
C LYS A 342 -36.37 13.42 27.96
N ARG A 343 -37.58 13.28 27.42
CA ARG A 343 -38.50 12.22 27.83
C ARG A 343 -37.94 10.82 27.55
N MET A 344 -37.28 10.62 26.41
CA MET A 344 -36.65 9.33 26.11
C MET A 344 -35.54 9.00 27.11
N MET A 345 -34.76 10.00 27.53
CA MET A 345 -33.80 9.86 28.63
C MET A 345 -34.49 9.55 29.96
N GLU A 346 -35.62 10.21 30.28
CA GLU A 346 -36.43 9.91 31.47
C GLU A 346 -37.01 8.48 31.43
N GLN A 347 -37.29 7.91 30.24
CA GLN A 347 -37.70 6.50 30.11
C GLN A 347 -36.56 5.54 30.44
N ILE A 348 -35.32 5.88 30.06
CA ILE A 348 -34.13 5.12 30.47
C ILE A 348 -33.92 5.26 31.98
N TYR A 349 -34.09 6.46 32.53
CA TYR A 349 -34.02 6.72 33.98
C TYR A 349 -35.08 5.93 34.78
N GLY A 350 -36.24 5.66 34.18
CA GLY A 350 -37.32 4.90 34.82
C GLY A 350 -37.15 3.38 34.80
N LEU A 351 -36.05 2.86 34.24
CA LEU A 351 -35.67 1.45 34.36
C LEU A 351 -35.14 1.16 35.78
N GLU A 352 -34.91 -0.12 36.11
CA GLU A 352 -34.17 -0.46 37.33
C GLU A 352 -32.78 0.21 37.29
N ASP A 353 -32.28 0.68 38.45
CA ASP A 353 -31.06 1.50 38.53
C ASP A 353 -29.85 0.88 37.83
N SER A 354 -29.74 -0.45 37.82
CA SER A 354 -28.68 -1.20 37.12
C SER A 354 -28.83 -1.10 35.59
N ASP A 355 -30.03 -1.30 35.07
CA ASP A 355 -30.33 -1.26 33.63
C ASP A 355 -30.19 0.16 33.06
N ALA A 356 -30.63 1.17 33.83
CA ALA A 356 -30.49 2.57 33.46
C ALA A 356 -29.01 2.98 33.35
N LYS A 357 -28.19 2.64 34.35
CA LYS A 357 -26.74 2.89 34.33
C LYS A 357 -26.06 2.19 33.16
N PHE A 358 -26.43 0.95 32.88
CA PHE A 358 -25.87 0.20 31.76
C PHE A 358 -26.21 0.83 30.40
N CYS A 359 -27.45 1.32 30.21
CA CYS A 359 -27.83 2.06 29.01
C CYS A 359 -27.05 3.37 28.85
N TYR A 360 -26.84 4.12 29.94
CA TYR A 360 -26.04 5.34 29.89
C TYR A 360 -24.57 5.06 29.56
N GLN A 361 -23.99 3.98 30.09
CA GLN A 361 -22.64 3.55 29.71
C GLN A 361 -22.54 3.23 28.21
N ILE A 362 -23.48 2.48 27.65
CA ILE A 362 -23.51 2.19 26.20
C ILE A 362 -23.59 3.48 25.38
N LEU A 363 -24.52 4.38 25.72
CA LEU A 363 -24.68 5.65 25.02
C LEU A 363 -23.40 6.48 25.06
N ALA A 364 -22.79 6.57 26.24
CA ALA A 364 -21.58 7.35 26.44
C ALA A 364 -20.37 6.77 25.70
N THR A 365 -20.18 5.45 25.73
CA THR A 365 -19.12 4.78 24.97
C THR A 365 -19.31 4.96 23.47
N VAL A 366 -20.50 4.72 22.92
CA VAL A 366 -20.78 4.90 21.48
C VAL A 366 -20.61 6.35 21.01
N LEU A 367 -20.78 7.33 21.89
CA LEU A 367 -20.53 8.74 21.58
C LEU A 367 -19.05 9.11 21.48
N LEU A 368 -18.17 8.41 22.22
CA LEU A 368 -16.75 8.73 22.38
C LEU A 368 -15.81 7.85 21.56
N VAL A 369 -16.26 6.71 21.04
CA VAL A 369 -15.45 5.87 20.15
C VAL A 369 -15.15 6.59 18.83
N TYR A 370 -13.95 6.39 18.30
CA TYR A 370 -13.48 7.07 17.09
C TYR A 370 -14.04 6.48 15.79
N GLN A 371 -14.67 5.30 15.86
CA GLN A 371 -15.31 4.61 14.73
C GLN A 371 -16.49 3.75 15.21
N PRO A 372 -17.45 3.38 14.34
CA PRO A 372 -18.55 2.50 14.70
C PRO A 372 -18.07 1.12 15.15
N VAL A 373 -18.41 0.74 16.38
CA VAL A 373 -17.97 -0.52 17.01
C VAL A 373 -18.97 -1.66 16.80
N THR A 374 -18.46 -2.89 16.70
CA THR A 374 -19.25 -4.13 16.70
C THR A 374 -19.79 -4.44 18.10
N LEU A 375 -20.78 -5.33 18.20
CA LEU A 375 -21.26 -5.82 19.51
C LEU A 375 -20.15 -6.50 20.33
N ALA A 376 -19.25 -7.24 19.66
CA ALA A 376 -18.14 -7.92 20.32
C ALA A 376 -17.13 -6.94 20.90
N GLU A 377 -16.82 -5.86 20.18
CA GLU A 377 -15.96 -4.77 20.67
C GLU A 377 -16.66 -3.97 21.76
N LEU A 378 -17.93 -3.61 21.57
CA LEU A 378 -18.68 -2.85 22.57
C LEU A 378 -18.75 -3.60 23.91
N GLY A 379 -18.90 -4.93 23.89
CA GLY A 379 -18.90 -5.76 25.09
C GLY A 379 -17.56 -5.81 25.84
N THR A 380 -16.43 -5.56 25.16
CA THR A 380 -15.14 -5.44 25.83
C THR A 380 -14.91 -4.04 26.39
N LEU A 381 -15.41 -2.99 25.73
CA LEU A 381 -15.20 -1.60 26.12
C LEU A 381 -16.06 -1.12 27.31
N ILE A 382 -17.17 -1.80 27.60
CA ILE A 382 -18.07 -1.43 28.70
C ILE A 382 -17.67 -2.14 30.00
N GLU A 383 -17.92 -1.46 31.12
CA GLU A 383 -17.72 -1.96 32.48
C GLU A 383 -18.74 -3.05 32.82
N SER A 384 -18.27 -4.22 33.24
CA SER A 384 -19.07 -5.36 33.70
C SER A 384 -18.94 -5.52 35.22
N THR A 385 -20.02 -5.83 35.93
CA THR A 385 -20.00 -6.05 37.39
C THR A 385 -19.18 -7.26 37.84
N ASP A 386 -18.96 -8.25 36.95
CA ASP A 386 -18.40 -9.56 37.33
C ASP A 386 -17.13 -9.98 36.56
N ASN A 387 -16.39 -9.03 35.97
CA ASN A 387 -15.17 -9.26 35.16
C ASN A 387 -15.32 -10.20 33.93
N ASP A 388 -16.50 -10.79 33.70
CA ASP A 388 -16.82 -11.54 32.49
C ASP A 388 -17.26 -10.60 31.35
N PRO A 389 -17.01 -10.99 30.07
CA PRO A 389 -17.48 -10.22 28.93
C PRO A 389 -19.01 -10.12 28.96
N VAL A 390 -19.53 -8.90 28.79
CA VAL A 390 -20.97 -8.67 28.85
C VAL A 390 -21.65 -9.44 27.74
N ASP A 391 -22.68 -10.20 28.09
CA ASP A 391 -23.47 -10.99 27.14
C ASP A 391 -23.98 -10.12 25.99
N ALA A 392 -23.72 -10.57 24.76
CA ALA A 392 -24.17 -9.90 23.54
C ALA A 392 -25.71 -9.73 23.53
N GLU A 393 -26.46 -10.65 24.16
CA GLU A 393 -27.91 -10.54 24.30
C GLU A 393 -28.32 -9.40 25.23
N LEU A 394 -27.58 -9.16 26.32
CA LEU A 394 -27.80 -8.03 27.22
C LEU A 394 -27.49 -6.69 26.55
N ILE A 395 -26.38 -6.60 25.80
CA ILE A 395 -26.03 -5.42 25.02
C ILE A 395 -27.12 -5.14 23.97
N HIS A 396 -27.57 -6.18 23.26
CA HIS A 396 -28.63 -6.05 22.27
C HIS A 396 -29.94 -5.55 22.91
N LYS A 397 -30.31 -6.07 24.08
CA LYS A 397 -31.49 -5.62 24.84
C LYS A 397 -31.36 -4.17 25.30
N ALA A 398 -30.19 -3.77 25.81
CA ALA A 398 -29.92 -2.41 26.24
C ALA A 398 -29.89 -1.41 25.08
N ILE A 399 -29.36 -1.78 23.91
CA ILE A 399 -29.51 -0.99 22.67
C ILE A 399 -31.00 -0.82 22.33
N GLY A 400 -31.82 -1.87 22.52
CA GLY A 400 -33.27 -1.79 22.41
C GLY A 400 -33.91 -0.75 23.34
N PHE A 401 -33.45 -0.65 24.59
CA PHE A 401 -33.89 0.37 25.54
C PHE A 401 -33.37 1.78 25.22
N CYS A 402 -32.16 1.89 24.67
CA CYS A 402 -31.61 3.14 24.12
C CYS A 402 -32.41 3.65 22.91
N GLY A 403 -33.31 2.83 22.36
CA GLY A 403 -34.40 3.26 21.48
C GLY A 403 -33.91 4.05 20.26
N SER A 404 -34.54 5.19 19.99
CA SER A 404 -34.27 6.02 18.81
C SER A 404 -32.93 6.79 18.83
N PHE A 405 -32.06 6.54 19.81
CA PHE A 405 -30.69 7.07 19.82
C PHE A 405 -29.71 6.17 19.05
N LEU A 406 -29.86 4.85 19.18
CA LEU A 406 -28.93 3.86 18.61
C LEU A 406 -29.63 2.90 17.64
N THR A 407 -28.93 2.51 16.58
CA THR A 407 -29.38 1.47 15.65
C THR A 407 -28.26 0.49 15.39
N MET A 408 -28.63 -0.75 15.07
CA MET A 408 -27.68 -1.80 14.72
C MET A 408 -27.76 -2.11 13.22
N ARG A 409 -26.62 -2.26 12.56
CA ARG A 409 -26.49 -2.73 11.17
C ARG A 409 -25.25 -3.61 11.07
N ASP A 410 -25.37 -4.80 10.47
CA ASP A 410 -24.26 -5.74 10.30
C ASP A 410 -23.45 -5.96 11.59
N SER A 411 -24.15 -6.11 12.72
CA SER A 411 -23.58 -6.25 14.07
C SER A 411 -22.73 -5.05 14.57
N ARG A 412 -22.80 -3.90 13.89
CA ARG A 412 -22.21 -2.62 14.32
C ARG A 412 -23.26 -1.66 14.85
N VAL A 413 -22.88 -0.86 15.83
CA VAL A 413 -23.75 0.09 16.53
C VAL A 413 -23.51 1.50 16.01
N TYR A 414 -24.59 2.17 15.62
CA TYR A 414 -24.57 3.52 15.05
C TYR A 414 -25.51 4.44 15.82
N ILE A 415 -25.18 5.73 15.84
CA ILE A 415 -26.11 6.77 16.29
C ILE A 415 -27.10 7.05 15.15
N ILE A 416 -28.40 7.00 15.44
CA ILE A 416 -29.48 7.08 14.43
C ILE A 416 -29.48 8.40 13.68
N HIS A 417 -29.23 9.51 14.38
CA HIS A 417 -29.25 10.82 13.79
C HIS A 417 -28.28 11.75 14.51
N GLN A 418 -27.56 12.58 13.78
CA GLN A 418 -26.60 13.51 14.37
C GLN A 418 -27.28 14.51 15.34
N SER A 419 -28.58 14.85 15.19
CA SER A 419 -29.28 15.64 16.23
C SER A 419 -29.38 14.95 17.58
N ALA A 420 -29.43 13.61 17.59
CA ALA A 420 -29.39 12.83 18.81
C ALA A 420 -27.99 12.90 19.44
N LYS A 421 -26.93 12.82 18.62
CA LYS A 421 -25.54 13.09 19.08
C LYS A 421 -25.40 14.49 19.67
N ASP A 422 -25.88 15.52 18.97
CA ASP A 422 -25.82 16.92 19.42
C ASP A 422 -26.57 17.13 20.75
N TYR A 423 -27.74 16.51 20.91
CA TYR A 423 -28.49 16.55 22.16
C TYR A 423 -27.74 15.85 23.31
N LEU A 424 -27.22 14.64 23.08
CA LEU A 424 -26.50 13.85 24.08
C LEU A 424 -25.18 14.50 24.49
N SER A 425 -24.42 15.06 23.55
CA SER A 425 -23.14 15.74 23.79
C SER A 425 -23.29 17.19 24.28
N GLY A 426 -24.47 17.80 24.15
CA GLY A 426 -24.74 19.17 24.58
C GLY A 426 -25.68 19.25 25.77
N LYS A 427 -26.98 19.06 25.55
CA LYS A 427 -28.04 19.31 26.54
C LYS A 427 -28.16 18.22 27.61
N ALA A 428 -27.86 16.98 27.25
CA ALA A 428 -27.84 15.83 28.18
C ALA A 428 -26.41 15.42 28.58
N ALA A 429 -25.41 16.26 28.30
CA ALA A 429 -24.01 15.95 28.57
C ALA A 429 -23.76 15.67 30.05
N SER A 430 -24.40 16.41 30.97
CA SER A 430 -24.27 16.18 32.41
C SER A 430 -24.91 14.88 32.90
N THR A 431 -25.86 14.31 32.14
CA THR A 431 -26.50 13.03 32.45
C THR A 431 -25.72 11.86 31.87
N ILE A 432 -25.18 12.01 30.66
CA ILE A 432 -24.40 10.98 29.96
C ILE A 432 -22.94 10.93 30.44
N PHE A 433 -22.39 12.09 30.81
CA PHE A 433 -21.02 12.24 31.32
C PHE A 433 -21.06 12.85 32.74
N PRO A 434 -21.58 12.13 33.77
CA PRO A 434 -21.69 12.67 35.14
C PRO A 434 -20.36 13.16 35.70
N SER A 435 -19.27 12.51 35.31
CA SER A 435 -17.91 12.74 35.80
C SER A 435 -16.96 13.29 34.73
N ASN A 436 -17.50 13.88 33.63
CA ASN A 436 -16.78 14.32 32.42
C ASN A 436 -16.45 13.18 31.43
N SER A 437 -16.21 13.55 30.16
CA SER A 437 -15.82 12.66 29.06
C SER A 437 -14.48 11.94 29.30
N ALA A 438 -13.56 12.57 30.03
CA ALA A 438 -12.24 12.00 30.34
C ALA A 438 -12.33 10.69 31.13
N ASP A 439 -13.27 10.57 32.06
CA ASP A 439 -13.45 9.37 32.88
C ASP A 439 -13.90 8.19 32.03
N ILE A 440 -14.78 8.43 31.05
CA ILE A 440 -15.25 7.38 30.14
C ILE A 440 -14.16 6.97 29.16
N HIS A 441 -13.36 7.93 28.66
CA HIS A 441 -12.13 7.59 27.94
C HIS A 441 -11.20 6.73 28.81
N GLY A 442 -11.11 7.01 30.11
CA GLY A 442 -10.42 6.21 31.12
C GLY A 442 -10.90 4.76 31.18
N VAL A 443 -12.21 4.57 31.31
CA VAL A 443 -12.83 3.24 31.30
C VAL A 443 -12.53 2.49 30.00
N ILE A 444 -12.72 3.13 28.85
CA ILE A 444 -12.45 2.53 27.53
C ILE A 444 -10.98 2.12 27.42
N PHE A 445 -10.05 2.95 27.89
CA PHE A 445 -8.61 2.68 27.90
C PHE A 445 -8.28 1.45 28.77
N VAL A 446 -8.68 1.44 30.05
CA VAL A 446 -8.38 0.34 30.98
C VAL A 446 -8.96 -0.97 30.47
N ARG A 447 -10.21 -0.95 30.01
CA ARG A 447 -10.87 -2.13 29.45
C ARG A 447 -10.21 -2.62 28.16
N SER A 448 -9.72 -1.71 27.32
CA SER A 448 -8.94 -2.07 26.12
C SER A 448 -7.66 -2.81 26.48
N ILE A 449 -6.89 -2.31 27.48
CA ILE A 449 -5.67 -2.96 27.95
C ILE A 449 -5.96 -4.35 28.55
N GLN A 450 -7.02 -4.47 29.36
CA GLN A 450 -7.44 -5.75 29.95
C GLN A 450 -7.88 -6.77 28.90
N ALA A 451 -8.73 -6.36 27.96
CA ALA A 451 -9.24 -7.23 26.90
C ALA A 451 -8.12 -7.71 25.97
N MET A 452 -7.16 -6.84 25.64
CA MET A 452 -5.97 -7.24 24.90
C MET A 452 -5.07 -8.18 25.72
N SER A 453 -4.84 -7.90 26.99
CA SER A 453 -3.98 -8.73 27.87
C SER A 453 -4.51 -10.15 28.08
N THR A 454 -5.81 -10.37 27.91
CA THR A 454 -6.44 -11.70 28.03
C THR A 454 -6.47 -12.48 26.72
N ARG A 455 -6.53 -11.80 25.57
CA ARG A 455 -6.69 -12.45 24.24
C ARG A 455 -5.41 -12.51 23.40
N LEU A 456 -4.54 -11.52 23.52
CA LEU A 456 -3.33 -11.47 22.70
C LEU A 456 -2.35 -12.55 23.15
N GLN A 457 -1.98 -13.40 22.21
CA GLN A 457 -1.00 -14.45 22.36
C GLN A 457 -0.16 -14.55 21.10
N ARG A 458 1.03 -15.15 21.22
CA ARG A 458 1.89 -15.43 20.07
C ARG A 458 1.20 -16.33 19.05
N ASN A 459 1.35 -15.97 17.77
CA ASN A 459 0.77 -16.67 16.63
C ASN A 459 -0.75 -16.85 16.77
N ILE A 460 -1.47 -15.76 16.97
CA ILE A 460 -2.90 -15.76 17.31
C ILE A 460 -3.76 -16.41 16.21
N TYR A 461 -3.31 -16.39 14.95
CA TYR A 461 -3.97 -17.04 13.81
C TYR A 461 -3.43 -18.44 13.49
N ASN A 462 -2.53 -18.98 14.32
CA ASN A 462 -1.94 -20.31 14.16
C ASN A 462 -1.34 -20.57 12.75
N LEU A 463 -0.57 -19.61 12.24
CA LEU A 463 0.05 -19.69 10.92
C LEU A 463 1.16 -20.74 10.91
N HIS A 464 1.28 -21.46 9.79
CA HIS A 464 2.24 -22.57 9.64
C HIS A 464 3.68 -22.14 9.35
N SER A 465 3.89 -20.95 8.80
CA SER A 465 5.22 -20.45 8.45
C SER A 465 5.40 -18.99 8.88
N PRO A 466 6.54 -18.62 9.49
CA PRO A 466 6.79 -17.25 9.93
C PRO A 466 6.99 -16.26 8.77
N GLY A 467 7.26 -16.73 7.54
CA GLY A 467 7.35 -15.90 6.33
C GLY A 467 6.07 -15.88 5.50
N THR A 468 4.91 -16.15 6.09
CA THR A 468 3.61 -16.10 5.39
C THR A 468 3.22 -14.64 5.19
N SER A 469 3.15 -14.20 3.92
CA SER A 469 2.68 -12.84 3.56
C SER A 469 1.19 -12.66 3.90
N ILE A 470 0.84 -11.46 4.35
CA ILE A 470 -0.51 -11.03 4.75
C ILE A 470 -1.54 -11.26 3.65
N ASN A 471 -1.14 -11.12 2.38
CA ASN A 471 -1.98 -11.37 1.21
C ASN A 471 -2.47 -12.83 1.11
N ASN A 472 -1.77 -13.75 1.76
CA ASN A 472 -2.09 -15.18 1.78
C ASN A 472 -2.79 -15.61 3.08
N ILE A 473 -3.02 -14.69 4.03
CA ILE A 473 -3.65 -14.98 5.32
C ILE A 473 -5.15 -14.69 5.23
N LYS A 474 -5.96 -15.60 5.76
CA LYS A 474 -7.40 -15.37 5.98
C LYS A 474 -7.68 -15.41 7.47
N ALA A 475 -8.55 -14.51 7.94
CA ALA A 475 -8.99 -14.52 9.32
C ALA A 475 -9.67 -15.87 9.65
N PRO A 476 -9.30 -16.54 10.75
CA PRO A 476 -9.96 -17.76 11.18
C PRO A 476 -11.41 -17.48 11.61
N ASP A 477 -12.25 -18.52 11.62
CA ASP A 477 -13.63 -18.44 12.08
C ASP A 477 -13.82 -19.39 13.28
N PRO A 478 -14.10 -18.86 14.50
CA PRO A 478 -14.29 -17.45 14.84
C PRO A 478 -12.98 -16.64 14.85
N ASP A 479 -13.04 -15.35 14.50
CA ASP A 479 -11.87 -14.47 14.51
C ASP A 479 -11.51 -14.07 15.95
N PRO A 480 -10.35 -14.49 16.50
CA PRO A 480 -9.96 -14.21 17.87
C PRO A 480 -9.69 -12.72 18.12
N LEU A 481 -9.42 -11.93 17.06
CA LEU A 481 -9.22 -10.49 17.18
C LEU A 481 -10.53 -9.71 17.18
N ALA A 482 -11.65 -10.30 16.74
CA ALA A 482 -12.91 -9.58 16.50
C ALA A 482 -13.37 -8.69 17.67
N ALA A 483 -13.18 -9.13 18.91
CA ALA A 483 -13.60 -8.40 20.11
C ALA A 483 -12.60 -7.33 20.59
N VAL A 484 -11.37 -7.31 20.06
CA VAL A 484 -10.29 -6.42 20.49
C VAL A 484 -9.72 -5.56 19.34
N ARG A 485 -10.26 -5.66 18.12
CA ARG A 485 -9.79 -4.89 16.95
C ARG A 485 -9.75 -3.39 17.24
N TYR A 486 -10.87 -2.82 17.71
CA TYR A 486 -10.93 -1.43 18.15
C TYR A 486 -9.85 -1.10 19.20
N SER A 487 -9.75 -1.92 20.25
CA SER A 487 -8.80 -1.73 21.34
C SER A 487 -7.35 -1.72 20.86
N CYS A 488 -6.98 -2.60 19.93
CA CYS A 488 -5.63 -2.66 19.38
C CYS A 488 -5.22 -1.38 18.65
N VAL A 489 -6.16 -0.71 17.97
CA VAL A 489 -5.88 0.50 17.19
C VAL A 489 -5.92 1.77 18.06
N HIS A 490 -6.94 1.91 18.93
CA HIS A 490 -7.28 3.22 19.53
C HIS A 490 -6.98 3.36 21.02
N TRP A 491 -6.42 2.36 21.70
CA TRP A 491 -6.11 2.49 23.14
C TRP A 491 -5.15 3.65 23.42
N VAL A 492 -4.18 3.90 22.53
CA VAL A 492 -3.21 5.00 22.64
C VAL A 492 -3.92 6.34 22.54
N ASP A 493 -4.88 6.48 21.63
CA ASP A 493 -5.63 7.72 21.42
C ASP A 493 -6.45 8.09 22.66
N HIS A 494 -7.08 7.10 23.28
CA HIS A 494 -7.81 7.29 24.55
C HIS A 494 -6.88 7.63 25.70
N PHE A 495 -5.73 6.96 25.83
CA PHE A 495 -4.70 7.32 26.82
C PHE A 495 -4.22 8.76 26.64
N CYS A 496 -3.88 9.17 25.41
CA CYS A 496 -3.44 10.52 25.10
C CYS A 496 -4.50 11.58 25.43
N TYR A 497 -5.78 11.28 25.25
CA TYR A 497 -6.87 12.17 25.65
C TYR A 497 -6.89 12.37 27.17
N ILE A 498 -6.94 11.26 27.94
CA ILE A 498 -6.95 11.28 29.41
C ILE A 498 -5.74 12.04 29.94
N TYR A 499 -4.57 11.73 29.41
CA TYR A 499 -3.31 12.31 29.85
C TYR A 499 -3.24 13.82 29.56
N ASN A 500 -3.88 14.31 28.50
CA ASN A 500 -4.01 15.75 28.24
C ASN A 500 -5.05 16.43 29.16
N SER A 501 -6.18 15.77 29.43
CA SER A 501 -7.27 16.34 30.22
C SER A 501 -6.98 16.42 31.71
N ASN A 502 -6.30 15.42 32.30
CA ASN A 502 -6.05 15.34 33.73
C ASN A 502 -4.58 15.63 34.06
N LYS A 503 -4.31 16.79 34.68
CA LYS A 503 -2.95 17.29 34.90
C LYS A 503 -2.20 16.62 36.07
N ASP A 504 -2.91 16.02 37.04
CA ASP A 504 -2.31 15.65 38.35
C ASP A 504 -2.51 14.18 38.80
N GLN A 505 -3.14 13.29 38.01
CA GLN A 505 -3.61 11.96 38.50
C GLN A 505 -3.35 10.72 37.60
N VAL A 506 -2.46 10.78 36.60
CA VAL A 506 -2.36 9.73 35.56
C VAL A 506 -1.32 8.63 35.85
N ASN A 507 -0.83 8.54 37.09
CA ASN A 507 0.28 7.64 37.44
C ASN A 507 -0.11 6.15 37.32
N HIS A 508 -1.37 5.81 37.62
CA HIS A 508 -1.85 4.44 37.52
C HIS A 508 -1.93 4.00 36.06
N GLU A 509 -2.50 4.84 35.19
CA GLU A 509 -2.62 4.57 33.76
C GLU A 509 -1.25 4.47 33.08
N CYS A 510 -0.29 5.33 33.45
CA CYS A 510 1.09 5.21 33.01
C CYS A 510 1.70 3.84 33.39
N GLN A 511 1.43 3.37 34.62
CA GLN A 511 1.90 2.06 35.08
C GLN A 511 1.24 0.91 34.30
N GLU A 512 -0.05 1.00 33.96
CA GLU A 512 -0.75 0.02 33.13
C GLU A 512 -0.16 -0.05 31.72
N VAL A 513 0.11 1.10 31.08
CA VAL A 513 0.81 1.13 29.78
C VAL A 513 2.19 0.49 29.88
N PHE A 514 2.95 0.82 30.93
CA PHE A 514 4.28 0.26 31.15
C PHE A 514 4.24 -1.27 31.28
N LEU A 515 3.33 -1.80 32.09
CA LEU A 515 3.17 -3.25 32.27
C LEU A 515 2.70 -3.95 30.99
N PHE A 516 1.75 -3.33 30.27
CA PHE A 516 1.25 -3.86 29.00
C PHE A 516 2.36 -3.98 27.96
N LEU A 517 3.12 -2.90 27.72
CA LEU A 517 4.23 -2.90 26.76
C LEU A 517 5.32 -3.92 27.14
N ARG A 518 5.58 -4.13 28.44
CA ARG A 518 6.57 -5.13 28.87
C ARG A 518 6.15 -6.58 28.61
N LYS A 519 4.85 -6.88 28.50
CA LYS A 519 4.36 -8.26 28.43
C LYS A 519 3.74 -8.61 27.08
N TYR A 520 3.03 -7.67 26.46
CA TYR A 520 2.19 -7.94 25.28
C TYR A 520 2.62 -7.17 24.03
N PHE A 521 3.69 -6.36 24.08
CA PHE A 521 4.10 -5.52 22.96
C PHE A 521 4.26 -6.26 21.63
N LEU A 522 4.98 -7.38 21.59
CA LEU A 522 5.15 -8.13 20.34
C LEU A 522 3.83 -8.75 19.85
N TYR A 523 2.96 -9.17 20.77
CA TYR A 523 1.68 -9.81 20.45
C TYR A 523 0.69 -8.78 19.90
N TRP A 524 0.76 -7.57 20.44
CA TRP A 524 0.03 -6.42 19.94
C TRP A 524 0.50 -6.02 18.54
N LEU A 525 1.81 -6.00 18.28
CA LEU A 525 2.34 -5.74 16.93
C LEU A 525 1.99 -6.83 15.92
N GLU A 526 1.99 -8.11 16.32
CA GLU A 526 1.50 -9.19 15.47
C GLU A 526 0.04 -8.95 15.07
N ALA A 527 -0.83 -8.66 16.04
CA ALA A 527 -2.25 -8.37 15.78
C ALA A 527 -2.43 -7.18 14.83
N LEU A 528 -1.67 -6.10 15.04
CA LEU A 528 -1.69 -4.93 14.16
C LEU A 528 -1.21 -5.24 12.74
N GLY A 529 -0.18 -6.09 12.59
CA GLY A 529 0.27 -6.63 11.31
C GLY A 529 -0.83 -7.39 10.59
N LEU A 530 -1.52 -8.29 11.31
CA LEU A 530 -2.63 -9.08 10.77
C LEU A 530 -3.84 -8.23 10.32
N MET A 531 -4.03 -7.07 10.93
CA MET A 531 -5.12 -6.15 10.59
C MET A 531 -4.71 -5.06 9.59
N GLY A 532 -3.42 -4.92 9.28
CA GLY A 532 -2.90 -3.91 8.34
C GLY A 532 -2.72 -2.50 8.92
N TYR A 533 -2.64 -2.34 10.26
CA TYR A 533 -2.58 -1.04 10.96
C TYR A 533 -1.18 -0.70 11.52
N VAL A 534 -0.12 -1.36 11.06
CA VAL A 534 1.26 -1.14 11.58
C VAL A 534 1.73 0.30 11.37
N GLU A 535 1.35 0.92 10.25
CA GLU A 535 1.75 2.29 9.91
C GLU A 535 1.06 3.33 10.80
N ASP A 536 -0.25 3.18 11.04
CA ASP A 536 -1.03 4.11 11.87
C ASP A 536 -0.50 4.18 13.31
N VAL A 537 -0.03 3.04 13.82
CA VAL A 537 0.52 2.91 15.17
C VAL A 537 1.84 3.68 15.33
N ILE A 538 2.62 3.88 14.26
CA ILE A 538 3.84 4.71 14.32
C ILE A 538 3.46 6.13 14.72
N LEU A 539 2.38 6.68 14.15
CA LEU A 539 1.92 8.04 14.45
C LEU A 539 1.39 8.13 15.89
N SER A 540 0.60 7.16 16.33
CA SER A 540 0.09 7.12 17.71
C SER A 540 1.24 7.03 18.73
N MET A 541 2.28 6.23 18.46
CA MET A 541 3.45 6.11 19.33
C MET A 541 4.33 7.37 19.34
N ILE A 542 4.45 8.09 18.22
CA ILE A 542 5.09 9.43 18.18
C ILE A 542 4.31 10.42 19.04
N GLY A 543 2.98 10.43 18.90
CA GLY A 543 2.09 11.28 19.71
C GLY A 543 2.26 11.01 21.21
N LEU A 544 2.25 9.74 21.61
CA LEU A 544 2.47 9.30 22.98
C LEU A 544 3.84 9.73 23.51
N GLU A 545 4.91 9.53 22.74
CA GLU A 545 6.25 9.92 23.17
C GLU A 545 6.38 11.43 23.36
N ASN A 546 5.87 12.23 22.42
CA ASN A 546 5.91 13.70 22.50
C ASN A 546 5.14 14.21 23.72
N LEU A 547 4.00 13.59 24.02
CA LEU A 547 3.16 13.90 25.16
C LEU A 547 3.90 13.67 26.49
N LEU A 548 4.55 12.50 26.62
CA LEU A 548 5.35 12.15 27.80
C LEU A 548 6.56 13.08 27.97
N ARG A 549 7.25 13.42 26.86
CA ARG A 549 8.38 14.37 26.87
C ARG A 549 7.96 15.77 27.34
N GLY A 550 6.81 16.27 26.88
CA GLY A 550 6.32 17.61 27.20
C GLY A 550 6.09 17.86 28.70
N LYS A 551 5.73 16.83 29.47
CA LYS A 551 5.51 16.91 30.93
C LYS A 551 6.71 16.46 31.77
N SER A 552 7.69 15.77 31.18
CA SER A 552 8.90 15.29 31.86
C SER A 552 9.85 16.41 32.36
N LEU A 553 9.56 17.70 32.07
CA LEU A 553 10.31 18.85 32.56
C LEU A 553 10.13 19.12 34.07
N GLY A 554 9.40 18.27 34.81
CA GLY A 554 9.24 18.41 36.27
C GLY A 554 8.84 17.17 37.10
N CYS A 555 9.04 15.91 36.68
CA CYS A 555 8.58 14.74 37.47
C CYS A 555 9.46 13.45 37.46
N GLN A 556 8.99 12.46 38.24
CA GLN A 556 9.64 11.35 38.96
C GLN A 556 10.26 10.21 38.10
N SER A 557 10.98 9.27 38.75
CA SER A 557 11.75 8.19 38.10
C SER A 557 10.93 7.16 37.29
N SER A 558 9.64 6.96 37.58
CA SER A 558 8.76 6.03 36.86
C SER A 558 8.35 6.55 35.48
N ASP A 559 8.11 7.85 35.34
CA ASP A 559 7.74 8.47 34.06
C ASP A 559 8.90 8.41 33.06
N CYS A 560 10.12 8.53 33.56
CA CYS A 560 11.34 8.36 32.77
C CYS A 560 11.47 6.93 32.22
N GLN A 561 11.10 5.90 32.98
CA GLN A 561 11.17 4.50 32.51
C GLN A 561 10.14 4.20 31.43
N LEU A 562 8.91 4.71 31.57
CA LEU A 562 7.89 4.58 30.54
C LEU A 562 8.31 5.32 29.27
N LEU A 563 8.84 6.54 29.39
CA LEU A 563 9.34 7.31 28.26
C LEU A 563 10.47 6.58 27.51
N GLU A 564 11.44 6.01 28.23
CA GLU A 564 12.51 5.21 27.63
C GLU A 564 11.96 3.98 26.90
N LEU A 565 10.99 3.27 27.50
CA LEU A 565 10.36 2.10 26.89
C LEU A 565 9.53 2.48 25.65
N VAL A 566 8.75 3.56 25.70
CA VAL A 566 7.96 4.06 24.56
C VAL A 566 8.88 4.51 23.43
N HIS A 567 9.98 5.20 23.75
CA HIS A 567 11.00 5.56 22.77
C HIS A 567 11.62 4.32 22.11
N ASP A 568 12.04 3.32 22.89
CA ASP A 568 12.57 2.06 22.36
C ASP A 568 11.54 1.31 21.50
N SER A 569 10.28 1.29 21.94
CA SER A 569 9.14 0.68 21.25
C SER A 569 8.89 1.35 19.90
N ARG A 570 8.85 2.68 19.85
CA ARG A 570 8.71 3.42 18.59
C ARG A 570 9.86 3.11 17.64
N ARG A 571 11.11 3.12 18.12
CA ARG A 571 12.29 2.79 17.31
C ARG A 571 12.23 1.37 16.76
N PHE A 572 11.74 0.43 17.56
CA PHE A 572 11.53 -0.96 17.16
C PHE A 572 10.49 -1.09 16.04
N ILE A 573 9.35 -0.41 16.17
CA ILE A 573 8.27 -0.43 15.15
C ILE A 573 8.75 0.21 13.86
N GLN A 574 9.34 1.41 13.92
CA GLN A 574 9.78 2.14 12.73
C GLN A 574 10.82 1.38 11.90
N ARG A 575 11.77 0.68 12.55
CA ARG A 575 12.77 -0.09 11.80
C ARG A 575 12.19 -1.32 11.12
N ASN A 576 11.16 -1.93 11.70
CA ASN A 576 10.64 -3.23 11.29
C ASN A 576 9.23 -3.15 10.67
N SER A 577 8.72 -1.95 10.40
CA SER A 577 7.33 -1.74 9.94
C SER A 577 7.03 -2.51 8.66
N LEU A 578 7.91 -2.43 7.66
CA LEU A 578 7.76 -3.10 6.37
C LEU A 578 7.61 -4.62 6.52
N VAL A 579 8.47 -5.25 7.33
CA VAL A 579 8.45 -6.71 7.49
C VAL A 579 7.27 -7.17 8.33
N ILE A 580 6.85 -6.40 9.35
CA ILE A 580 5.69 -6.74 10.18
C ILE A 580 4.39 -6.55 9.39
N ALA A 581 4.33 -5.56 8.51
CA ALA A 581 3.17 -5.31 7.65
C ALA A 581 2.98 -6.41 6.60
N ASP A 582 4.06 -6.92 5.99
CA ASP A 582 3.97 -8.04 5.06
C ASP A 582 3.86 -9.40 5.76
N SER A 583 4.72 -9.69 6.73
CA SER A 583 4.84 -10.99 7.39
C SER A 583 4.84 -10.84 8.92
N PRO A 584 3.66 -10.75 9.57
CA PRO A 584 3.53 -10.34 10.98
C PRO A 584 4.36 -11.16 11.99
N LEU A 585 4.52 -12.47 11.76
CA LEU A 585 5.33 -13.33 12.64
C LEU A 585 6.83 -13.01 12.64
N GLN A 586 7.32 -12.21 11.69
CA GLN A 586 8.71 -11.74 11.70
C GLN A 586 9.02 -10.80 12.87
N VAL A 587 7.99 -10.33 13.60
CA VAL A 587 8.15 -9.59 14.86
C VAL A 587 8.92 -10.39 15.91
N TYR A 588 8.79 -11.73 15.94
CA TYR A 588 9.49 -12.62 16.87
C TYR A 588 10.85 -13.09 16.36
N THR A 589 11.05 -13.04 15.05
CA THR A 589 12.25 -13.58 14.41
C THR A 589 13.18 -12.44 14.01
N SER A 590 13.02 -11.89 12.81
CA SER A 590 13.88 -10.83 12.28
C SER A 590 13.93 -9.60 13.20
N ALA A 591 12.77 -9.08 13.61
CA ALA A 591 12.72 -7.80 14.33
C ALA A 591 13.48 -7.85 15.68
N LEU A 592 13.35 -8.93 16.44
CA LEU A 592 14.09 -9.13 17.70
C LEU A 592 15.59 -9.38 17.48
N ILE A 593 15.94 -10.27 16.54
CA ILE A 593 17.33 -10.70 16.32
C ILE A 593 18.21 -9.53 15.86
N PHE A 594 17.68 -8.67 14.98
CA PHE A 594 18.41 -7.54 14.41
C PHE A 594 18.27 -6.24 15.22
N SER A 595 17.51 -6.23 16.32
CA SER A 595 17.47 -5.09 17.25
C SER A 595 18.80 -4.92 18.01
N PRO A 596 19.21 -3.69 18.35
CA PRO A 596 20.45 -3.43 19.09
C PRO A 596 20.53 -4.13 20.44
N LEU A 597 21.75 -4.41 20.91
CA LEU A 597 21.97 -5.13 22.18
C LEU A 597 21.38 -4.42 23.40
N ASN A 598 21.32 -3.08 23.38
CA ASN A 598 20.73 -2.30 24.46
C ASN A 598 19.24 -2.01 24.33
N SER A 599 18.59 -2.44 23.24
CA SER A 599 17.13 -2.26 23.11
C SER A 599 16.42 -2.90 24.30
N LEU A 600 15.56 -2.12 24.95
CA LEU A 600 14.75 -2.56 26.08
C LEU A 600 13.79 -3.67 25.64
N ILE A 601 13.12 -3.51 24.49
CA ILE A 601 12.25 -4.53 23.90
C ILE A 601 13.01 -5.84 23.69
N ARG A 602 14.21 -5.78 23.11
CA ARG A 602 15.02 -7.00 22.92
C ARG A 602 15.36 -7.69 24.24
N LYS A 603 15.73 -6.92 25.27
CA LYS A 603 16.05 -7.47 26.60
C LYS A 603 14.82 -8.08 27.29
N ILE A 604 13.67 -7.42 27.16
CA ILE A 604 12.40 -7.86 27.76
C ILE A 604 11.92 -9.16 27.10
N PHE A 605 11.95 -9.26 25.77
CA PHE A 605 11.43 -10.39 25.01
C PHE A 605 12.52 -11.38 24.56
N LYS A 606 13.64 -11.45 25.29
CA LYS A 606 14.77 -12.34 24.95
C LYS A 606 14.37 -13.82 24.91
N GLU A 607 13.39 -14.23 25.71
CA GLU A 607 12.88 -15.60 25.77
C GLU A 607 12.07 -15.99 24.52
N GLU A 608 11.53 -15.01 23.78
CA GLU A 608 10.82 -15.23 22.52
C GLU A 608 11.77 -15.47 21.33
N GLU A 609 13.08 -15.23 21.50
CA GLU A 609 14.09 -15.43 20.45
C GLU A 609 14.26 -16.92 20.07
N LEU A 610 14.52 -17.19 18.79
CA LEU A 610 14.58 -18.53 18.22
C LEU A 610 15.74 -19.39 18.76
N GLN A 611 15.43 -20.64 19.14
CA GLN A 611 16.41 -21.60 19.67
C GLN A 611 17.27 -22.29 18.61
N TRP A 612 16.84 -22.35 17.34
CA TRP A 612 17.58 -23.05 16.26
C TRP A 612 18.75 -22.24 15.68
N LEU A 613 18.83 -20.95 15.96
CA LEU A 613 19.93 -20.07 15.53
C LEU A 613 21.06 -20.09 16.57
N LYS A 614 22.12 -20.87 16.30
CA LYS A 614 23.23 -21.11 17.23
C LYS A 614 24.22 -19.94 17.31
N VAL A 615 24.46 -19.25 16.19
CA VAL A 615 25.31 -18.04 16.15
C VAL A 615 24.45 -16.89 15.64
N LYS A 616 24.31 -15.88 16.50
CA LYS A 616 23.52 -14.67 16.22
C LYS A 616 24.37 -13.64 15.47
N PRO A 617 23.75 -12.83 14.60
CA PRO A 617 24.46 -11.77 13.89
C PRO A 617 25.00 -10.74 14.88
N ILE A 618 26.18 -10.18 14.59
CA ILE A 618 26.70 -9.04 15.32
C ILE A 618 25.83 -7.84 14.95
N VAL A 619 25.19 -7.26 15.96
CA VAL A 619 24.33 -6.08 15.84
C VAL A 619 24.95 -4.91 16.59
N GLU A 620 24.43 -3.72 16.32
CA GLU A 620 24.86 -2.48 16.98
C GLU A 620 24.54 -2.51 18.49
N TYR A 621 25.31 -1.77 19.27
CA TYR A 621 25.11 -1.72 20.72
C TYR A 621 23.87 -0.90 21.09
N ASN A 622 23.68 0.25 20.45
CA ASN A 622 22.52 1.16 20.62
C ASN A 622 21.84 1.39 19.27
N TRP A 623 20.62 1.90 19.28
CA TRP A 623 19.96 2.39 18.06
C TRP A 623 20.83 3.44 17.37
N SER A 624 21.15 3.23 16.10
CA SER A 624 21.84 4.23 15.29
C SER A 624 20.93 5.45 15.03
N PRO A 625 21.43 6.54 14.45
CA PRO A 625 20.56 7.62 13.99
C PRO A 625 19.57 7.20 12.88
N CYS A 626 19.80 6.07 12.21
CA CYS A 626 18.90 5.52 11.19
C CYS A 626 17.57 5.09 11.83
N LEU A 627 16.46 5.71 11.44
CA LEU A 627 15.13 5.39 11.95
C LEU A 627 14.51 4.19 11.24
N GLN A 628 14.66 4.12 9.92
CA GLN A 628 14.08 3.09 9.05
C GLN A 628 14.87 2.99 7.75
N THR A 629 14.84 1.82 7.11
CA THR A 629 15.41 1.61 5.77
C THR A 629 14.28 1.33 4.78
N LEU A 630 14.20 2.12 3.72
CA LEU A 630 13.14 2.03 2.72
C LEU A 630 13.61 1.13 1.56
N SER A 631 12.89 0.04 1.32
CA SER A 631 13.22 -0.96 0.30
C SER A 631 12.06 -1.11 -0.68
N GLY A 632 12.36 -1.12 -1.99
CA GLY A 632 11.35 -1.32 -3.03
C GLY A 632 11.85 -1.10 -4.47
N HIS A 633 13.03 -0.50 -4.64
CA HIS A 633 13.69 -0.43 -5.95
C HIS A 633 14.34 -1.76 -6.35
N SER A 634 14.26 -2.13 -7.63
CA SER A 634 14.78 -3.39 -8.17
C SER A 634 16.22 -3.28 -8.72
N ARG A 635 16.77 -2.06 -8.75
CA ARG A 635 18.18 -1.77 -9.06
C ARG A 635 18.73 -0.70 -8.12
N SER A 636 20.02 -0.38 -8.27
CA SER A 636 20.71 0.57 -7.41
C SER A 636 20.01 1.94 -7.37
N VAL A 637 19.68 2.39 -6.16
CA VAL A 637 19.18 3.75 -5.90
C VAL A 637 20.35 4.72 -6.08
N ARG A 638 20.21 5.61 -7.07
CA ARG A 638 21.25 6.55 -7.48
C ARG A 638 21.08 7.94 -6.87
N SER A 639 19.88 8.27 -6.37
CA SER A 639 19.57 9.58 -5.79
C SER A 639 18.48 9.47 -4.75
N VAL A 640 18.55 10.28 -3.68
CA VAL A 640 17.48 10.43 -2.68
C VAL A 640 17.34 11.89 -2.25
N ALA A 641 16.13 12.33 -1.89
CA ALA A 641 15.89 13.69 -1.41
C ALA A 641 14.59 13.86 -0.63
N PHE A 642 14.60 14.65 0.44
CA PHE A 642 13.40 15.01 1.19
C PHE A 642 12.60 16.14 0.51
N SER A 643 11.29 16.19 0.72
CA SER A 643 10.43 17.34 0.41
C SER A 643 10.72 18.52 1.35
N ALA A 644 10.37 19.74 0.95
CA ALA A 644 10.64 20.95 1.74
C ALA A 644 9.97 20.95 3.12
N ASP A 645 8.80 20.31 3.23
CA ASP A 645 8.07 20.12 4.48
C ASP A 645 8.57 18.91 5.29
N GLY A 646 9.55 18.17 4.77
CA GLY A 646 10.11 16.96 5.38
C GLY A 646 9.14 15.79 5.48
N ARG A 647 7.92 15.91 4.92
CA ARG A 647 6.88 14.89 4.99
C ARG A 647 7.17 13.70 4.09
N TYR A 648 7.86 13.93 2.97
CA TYR A 648 8.14 12.91 1.97
C TYR A 648 9.63 12.79 1.70
N LEU A 649 10.08 11.58 1.39
CA LEU A 649 11.40 11.27 0.84
C LEU A 649 11.20 10.76 -0.59
N ALA A 650 12.07 11.10 -1.50
CA ALA A 650 12.08 10.57 -2.85
C ALA A 650 13.34 9.78 -3.11
N SER A 651 13.28 8.72 -3.91
CA SER A 651 14.43 7.92 -4.34
C SER A 651 14.39 7.65 -5.84
N GLY A 652 15.45 7.95 -6.57
CA GLY A 652 15.60 7.61 -7.99
C GLY A 652 16.55 6.43 -8.18
N SER A 653 16.17 5.47 -9.00
CA SER A 653 16.89 4.20 -9.16
C SER A 653 17.24 3.90 -10.62
N GLY A 654 18.26 3.04 -10.79
CA GLY A 654 18.64 2.49 -12.09
C GLY A 654 17.62 1.51 -12.69
N ASP A 655 16.51 1.26 -12.00
CA ASP A 655 15.38 0.44 -12.48
C ASP A 655 14.38 1.21 -13.34
N HIS A 656 14.75 2.43 -13.75
CA HIS A 656 13.92 3.36 -14.51
C HIS A 656 12.72 3.91 -13.74
N THR A 657 12.72 3.79 -12.41
CA THR A 657 11.68 4.35 -11.54
C THR A 657 12.25 5.35 -10.54
N ILE A 658 11.39 6.25 -10.10
CA ILE A 658 11.59 7.10 -8.93
C ILE A 658 10.49 6.72 -7.95
N LYS A 659 10.69 6.69 -6.64
CA LYS A 659 9.64 6.39 -5.66
C LYS A 659 9.55 7.52 -4.65
N ILE A 660 8.35 7.95 -4.27
CA ILE A 660 8.15 8.80 -3.09
C ILE A 660 7.90 7.87 -1.89
N TRP A 661 8.24 8.33 -0.71
CA TRP A 661 8.03 7.65 0.54
C TRP A 661 7.53 8.67 1.55
N ASP A 662 6.61 8.30 2.43
CA ASP A 662 6.33 9.09 3.62
C ASP A 662 7.53 9.00 4.57
N ALA A 663 8.13 10.13 4.92
CA ALA A 663 9.34 10.20 5.71
C ALA A 663 9.16 9.67 7.15
N THR A 664 7.93 9.70 7.66
CA THR A 664 7.59 9.36 9.05
C THR A 664 7.24 7.89 9.19
N THR A 665 6.46 7.36 8.24
CA THR A 665 5.93 5.99 8.26
C THR A 665 6.72 5.03 7.36
N GLY A 666 7.46 5.55 6.37
CA GLY A 666 8.24 4.76 5.41
C GLY A 666 7.43 4.19 4.25
N LYS A 667 6.14 4.52 4.16
CA LYS A 667 5.23 4.02 3.13
C LYS A 667 5.55 4.59 1.76
N GLU A 668 5.64 3.73 0.73
CA GLU A 668 5.78 4.18 -0.66
C GLU A 668 4.53 4.95 -1.14
N GLN A 669 4.76 6.13 -1.72
CA GLN A 669 3.81 6.97 -2.43
C GLN A 669 4.33 7.16 -3.88
N GLN A 670 3.48 7.49 -4.84
CA GLN A 670 3.83 7.44 -6.28
C GLN A 670 5.12 8.18 -6.74
N THR A 671 5.57 7.88 -7.96
CA THR A 671 6.94 8.02 -8.47
C THR A 671 7.39 9.42 -8.96
N VAL A 672 8.17 10.21 -8.18
CA VAL A 672 9.03 11.38 -8.62
C VAL A 672 9.94 11.90 -7.49
N ALA A 673 10.93 12.82 -7.69
CA ALA A 673 11.91 13.24 -6.64
C ALA A 673 12.30 14.74 -6.56
N PHE A 674 12.77 15.19 -5.38
CA PHE A 674 12.97 16.61 -4.98
C PHE A 674 14.42 16.95 -4.53
N SER A 675 14.67 18.12 -3.91
CA SER A 675 15.94 18.58 -3.32
C SER A 675 15.69 19.11 -1.91
N ALA A 676 16.75 19.36 -1.14
CA ALA A 676 16.68 19.69 0.30
C ALA A 676 15.98 21.03 0.67
N ASP A 677 15.63 21.87 -0.30
CA ASP A 677 14.77 23.06 -0.18
C ASP A 677 13.43 22.89 -0.94
N GLY A 678 13.11 21.67 -1.37
CA GLY A 678 11.98 21.30 -2.22
C GLY A 678 12.04 21.81 -3.65
N ARG A 679 13.16 22.42 -4.07
CA ARG A 679 13.20 23.24 -5.28
C ARG A 679 13.89 22.59 -6.49
N TYR A 680 14.58 21.46 -6.39
CA TYR A 680 15.43 20.87 -7.42
C TYR A 680 15.36 19.32 -7.50
N LEU A 681 15.77 18.65 -8.59
CA LEU A 681 15.73 17.17 -8.87
C LEU A 681 17.06 16.75 -9.56
N ALA A 682 17.50 15.47 -9.66
CA ALA A 682 18.72 15.11 -10.43
C ALA A 682 18.70 13.69 -11.08
N SER A 683 19.35 13.51 -12.25
CA SER A 683 19.37 12.28 -13.10
C SER A 683 20.65 12.14 -13.97
N GLY A 684 21.22 10.94 -14.14
CA GLY A 684 22.30 10.68 -15.11
C GLY A 684 21.79 10.03 -16.42
N LEU A 685 22.23 10.53 -17.59
CA LEU A 685 21.65 10.19 -18.91
C LEU A 685 22.68 9.76 -19.97
N HIS A 686 22.16 9.20 -21.08
CA HIS A 686 22.90 8.84 -22.31
C HIS A 686 23.50 10.04 -23.07
N ASP A 687 23.24 11.28 -22.65
CA ASP A 687 23.63 12.52 -23.35
C ASP A 687 25.01 13.07 -22.94
N HIS A 688 25.88 12.19 -22.44
CA HIS A 688 27.24 12.50 -21.96
C HIS A 688 27.28 13.35 -20.70
N THR A 689 26.16 13.42 -19.97
CA THR A 689 26.05 14.29 -18.80
C THR A 689 25.28 13.72 -17.61
N ILE A 690 25.50 14.31 -16.43
CA ILE A 690 24.73 14.06 -15.21
C ILE A 690 23.92 15.33 -14.92
N LYS A 691 22.58 15.31 -15.04
CA LYS A 691 21.68 16.48 -14.91
C LYS A 691 21.08 16.66 -13.50
N ILE A 692 20.71 17.89 -13.21
CA ILE A 692 20.05 18.44 -12.02
C ILE A 692 18.92 19.34 -12.57
N TRP A 693 17.76 19.40 -11.95
CA TRP A 693 16.46 19.97 -12.36
C TRP A 693 15.89 20.85 -11.23
N ASP A 694 14.86 21.66 -11.48
CA ASP A 694 14.08 22.50 -10.55
C ASP A 694 12.72 21.82 -10.30
N ALA A 695 12.50 21.33 -9.09
CA ALA A 695 11.34 20.58 -8.65
C ALA A 695 10.07 21.42 -8.41
N THR A 696 10.16 22.75 -8.29
CA THR A 696 8.95 23.61 -8.23
C THR A 696 8.31 23.85 -9.59
N THR A 697 9.09 23.73 -10.67
CA THR A 697 8.66 24.09 -12.04
C THR A 697 8.83 22.96 -13.06
N GLY A 698 9.51 21.87 -12.71
CA GLY A 698 9.84 20.76 -13.60
C GLY A 698 10.94 21.07 -14.63
N LYS A 699 11.77 22.12 -14.43
CA LYS A 699 12.74 22.61 -15.43
C LYS A 699 14.20 22.30 -15.08
N GLU A 700 15.01 21.82 -16.02
CA GLU A 700 16.44 21.46 -15.81
C GLU A 700 17.32 22.63 -15.28
N GLN A 701 18.20 22.38 -14.28
CA GLN A 701 19.08 23.36 -13.62
C GLN A 701 20.59 23.21 -13.89
N LYS A 702 21.22 22.03 -13.76
CA LYS A 702 22.69 21.92 -13.91
C LYS A 702 23.22 20.53 -14.20
N THR A 703 24.45 20.45 -14.69
CA THR A 703 24.93 19.25 -15.37
C THR A 703 26.41 18.97 -15.05
N LEU A 704 26.81 17.81 -14.48
CA LEU A 704 28.23 17.43 -14.35
C LEU A 704 28.76 17.09 -15.74
N LYS A 705 29.49 18.05 -16.29
CA LYS A 705 30.10 18.00 -17.62
C LYS A 705 31.59 17.79 -17.43
N GLY A 706 32.12 16.72 -18.00
CA GLY A 706 33.55 16.43 -17.88
C GLY A 706 34.04 15.38 -18.86
N HIS A 707 33.24 14.34 -19.11
CA HIS A 707 33.39 13.49 -20.28
C HIS A 707 32.79 14.18 -21.50
N ARG A 708 33.44 14.02 -22.65
CA ARG A 708 32.97 14.61 -23.91
C ARG A 708 32.00 13.70 -24.67
N ASN A 709 31.78 12.47 -24.18
CA ASN A 709 31.01 11.42 -24.83
C ASN A 709 30.53 10.37 -23.79
N VAL A 710 29.82 9.28 -24.19
CA VAL A 710 29.12 8.33 -23.29
C VAL A 710 30.08 7.65 -22.32
N VAL A 711 29.62 7.30 -21.11
CA VAL A 711 30.41 6.54 -20.12
C VAL A 711 30.00 5.06 -20.20
N TRP A 712 30.96 4.18 -20.51
CA TRP A 712 30.72 2.77 -20.83
C TRP A 712 31.13 1.81 -19.71
N ALA A 713 32.12 2.18 -18.90
CA ALA A 713 32.63 1.31 -17.84
C ALA A 713 33.03 2.11 -16.60
N VAL A 714 32.79 1.55 -15.42
CA VAL A 714 33.18 2.13 -14.13
C VAL A 714 33.79 1.07 -13.24
N ALA A 715 34.86 1.42 -12.53
CA ALA A 715 35.49 0.54 -11.55
C ALA A 715 35.95 1.36 -10.34
N PHE A 716 35.82 0.75 -9.16
CA PHE A 716 36.34 1.31 -7.91
C PHE A 716 37.67 0.65 -7.54
N SER A 717 38.56 1.41 -6.91
CA SER A 717 39.77 0.86 -6.31
C SER A 717 39.43 -0.05 -5.12
N ALA A 718 40.31 -0.99 -4.77
CA ALA A 718 40.11 -1.94 -3.67
C ALA A 718 39.91 -1.28 -2.28
N ASP A 719 40.30 -0.01 -2.14
CA ASP A 719 40.11 0.83 -0.96
C ASP A 719 38.89 1.78 -1.04
N GLY A 720 38.14 1.77 -2.16
CA GLY A 720 36.90 2.53 -2.37
C GLY A 720 37.05 4.06 -2.49
N ARG A 721 38.27 4.58 -2.41
CA ARG A 721 38.54 6.03 -2.36
C ARG A 721 38.42 6.72 -3.73
N TYR A 722 38.56 5.95 -4.81
CA TYR A 722 38.61 6.48 -6.17
C TYR A 722 37.62 5.77 -7.10
N LEU A 723 36.95 6.55 -7.93
CA LEU A 723 36.10 6.06 -9.02
C LEU A 723 36.81 6.32 -10.35
N ALA A 724 37.10 5.25 -11.10
CA ALA A 724 37.55 5.33 -12.48
C ALA A 724 36.35 5.18 -13.42
N SER A 725 36.19 6.10 -14.38
CA SER A 725 35.17 6.01 -15.43
C SER A 725 35.82 6.02 -16.81
N GLY A 726 35.59 4.95 -17.57
CA GLY A 726 35.95 4.80 -18.98
C GLY A 726 34.82 5.29 -19.88
N SER A 727 35.17 6.12 -20.87
CA SER A 727 34.21 6.80 -21.73
C SER A 727 34.60 6.72 -23.20
N GLU A 728 33.60 6.93 -24.04
CA GLU A 728 33.70 7.16 -25.48
C GLU A 728 34.44 8.47 -25.83
N ASP A 729 34.85 9.26 -24.83
CA ASP A 729 35.71 10.43 -25.04
C ASP A 729 37.21 10.10 -25.09
N ASN A 730 37.53 8.81 -25.16
CA ASN A 730 38.89 8.24 -25.18
C ASN A 730 39.68 8.49 -23.89
N THR A 731 39.02 8.98 -22.85
CA THR A 731 39.67 9.27 -21.57
C THR A 731 39.08 8.41 -20.46
N ILE A 732 39.94 8.12 -19.50
CA ILE A 732 39.52 7.58 -18.22
C ILE A 732 39.63 8.73 -17.23
N LYS A 733 38.58 9.01 -16.47
CA LYS A 733 38.65 10.02 -15.41
C LYS A 733 38.62 9.35 -14.06
N ILE A 734 39.53 9.78 -13.20
CA ILE A 734 39.55 9.39 -11.80
C ILE A 734 38.91 10.54 -11.02
N TRP A 735 37.80 10.22 -10.38
CA TRP A 735 37.04 11.15 -9.57
C TRP A 735 37.34 10.89 -8.10
N ASP A 736 37.49 11.98 -7.35
CA ASP A 736 37.40 11.91 -5.91
C ASP A 736 35.92 11.76 -5.57
N ALA A 737 35.56 10.56 -5.12
CA ALA A 737 34.17 10.18 -4.88
C ALA A 737 33.50 11.03 -3.79
N ILE A 738 34.29 11.72 -2.95
CA ILE A 738 33.82 12.51 -1.82
C ILE A 738 33.57 13.98 -2.21
N THR A 739 34.41 14.57 -3.05
CA THR A 739 34.32 16.01 -3.39
C THR A 739 33.63 16.31 -4.73
N SER A 740 33.27 15.28 -5.50
CA SER A 740 32.77 15.39 -6.90
C SER A 740 33.69 16.20 -7.82
N LYS A 741 34.95 16.40 -7.40
CA LYS A 741 35.98 17.06 -8.19
C LYS A 741 36.76 16.00 -8.95
N LYS A 742 36.96 16.28 -10.23
CA LYS A 742 37.83 15.50 -11.10
C LYS A 742 39.27 15.58 -10.57
N ARG A 743 39.81 14.45 -10.10
CA ARG A 743 41.19 14.39 -9.58
C ARG A 743 42.20 14.23 -10.70
N GLN A 744 41.93 13.31 -11.64
CA GLN A 744 42.83 13.01 -12.76
C GLN A 744 42.02 12.78 -14.04
N THR A 745 42.63 13.09 -15.19
CA THR A 745 42.15 12.62 -16.50
C THR A 745 43.28 11.86 -17.15
N LEU A 746 43.15 10.54 -17.24
CA LEU A 746 44.06 9.66 -17.95
C LEU A 746 43.75 9.75 -19.43
N LYS A 747 44.72 10.25 -20.19
CA LYS A 747 44.64 10.41 -21.64
C LYS A 747 45.71 9.54 -22.27
N GLY A 748 45.32 8.66 -23.19
CA GLY A 748 46.27 7.86 -23.94
C GLY A 748 45.63 6.78 -24.81
N HIS A 749 44.38 6.38 -24.53
CA HIS A 749 43.59 5.61 -25.50
C HIS A 749 43.23 6.47 -26.72
N ARG A 750 43.18 5.83 -27.89
CA ARG A 750 42.87 6.50 -29.17
C ARG A 750 41.40 6.37 -29.57
N ASN A 751 40.62 5.59 -28.84
CA ASN A 751 39.20 5.31 -29.07
C ASN A 751 38.49 4.98 -27.75
N THR A 752 37.18 4.70 -27.79
CA THR A 752 36.31 4.42 -26.64
C THR A 752 36.92 3.45 -25.63
N VAL A 753 36.79 3.75 -24.34
CA VAL A 753 37.20 2.83 -23.27
C VAL A 753 35.99 2.01 -22.82
N SER A 754 36.03 0.70 -23.08
CA SER A 754 34.93 -0.24 -22.94
C SER A 754 34.97 -1.05 -21.65
N SER A 755 36.14 -1.17 -21.02
CA SER A 755 36.32 -1.92 -19.77
C SER A 755 37.46 -1.33 -18.95
N VAL A 756 37.30 -1.31 -17.62
CA VAL A 756 38.31 -0.85 -16.66
C VAL A 756 38.33 -1.82 -15.47
N ALA A 757 39.51 -2.21 -14.99
CA ALA A 757 39.68 -3.16 -13.88
C ALA A 757 40.91 -2.80 -13.03
N PHE A 758 40.76 -2.75 -11.71
CA PHE A 758 41.89 -2.53 -10.79
C PHE A 758 42.64 -3.84 -10.52
N SER A 759 43.94 -3.76 -10.24
CA SER A 759 44.72 -4.85 -9.65
C SER A 759 44.30 -5.11 -8.20
N ALA A 760 44.55 -6.33 -7.70
CA ALA A 760 44.17 -6.74 -6.33
C ALA A 760 44.79 -5.87 -5.21
N ASP A 761 45.90 -5.18 -5.49
CA ASP A 761 46.57 -4.24 -4.58
C ASP A 761 46.14 -2.77 -4.77
N GLY A 762 45.22 -2.48 -5.70
CA GLY A 762 44.68 -1.13 -6.00
C GLY A 762 45.68 -0.16 -6.63
N ARG A 763 46.92 -0.61 -6.89
CA ARG A 763 48.00 0.23 -7.40
C ARG A 763 47.91 0.48 -8.90
N TYR A 764 47.40 -0.50 -9.64
CA TYR A 764 47.31 -0.46 -11.09
C TYR A 764 45.86 -0.53 -11.57
N LEU A 765 45.59 0.16 -12.68
CA LEU A 765 44.32 0.11 -13.39
C LEU A 765 44.57 -0.42 -14.80
N ALA A 766 43.97 -1.54 -15.17
CA ALA A 766 43.90 -2.01 -16.55
C ALA A 766 42.69 -1.42 -17.26
N SER A 767 42.83 -1.12 -18.55
CA SER A 767 41.72 -0.64 -19.39
C SER A 767 41.76 -1.27 -20.78
N GLY A 768 40.61 -1.77 -21.23
CA GLY A 768 40.37 -2.23 -22.59
C GLY A 768 39.66 -1.16 -23.41
N SER A 769 40.02 -1.04 -24.68
CA SER A 769 39.51 0.02 -25.56
C SER A 769 39.21 -0.46 -26.98
N TYR A 770 38.37 0.32 -27.65
CA TYR A 770 38.08 0.24 -29.08
C TYR A 770 39.29 0.60 -29.96
N ASP A 771 40.41 1.04 -29.37
CA ASP A 771 41.66 1.29 -30.10
C ASP A 771 42.51 0.03 -30.29
N HIS A 772 41.95 -1.13 -29.93
CA HIS A 772 42.57 -2.46 -30.02
C HIS A 772 43.74 -2.66 -29.06
N THR A 773 43.92 -1.75 -28.09
CA THR A 773 44.96 -1.82 -27.07
C THR A 773 44.39 -2.03 -25.70
N ILE A 774 45.21 -2.63 -24.84
CA ILE A 774 44.99 -2.67 -23.41
C ILE A 774 46.09 -1.82 -22.78
N LYS A 775 45.74 -1.02 -21.77
CA LYS A 775 46.70 -0.19 -21.07
C LYS A 775 46.67 -0.47 -19.58
N ILE A 776 47.83 -0.44 -18.95
CA ILE A 776 47.95 -0.42 -17.50
C ILE A 776 48.39 0.99 -17.08
N TRP A 777 47.67 1.55 -16.12
CA TRP A 777 47.89 2.86 -15.54
C TRP A 777 48.28 2.71 -14.08
N ASP A 778 49.21 3.54 -13.62
CA ASP A 778 49.41 3.74 -12.20
C ASP A 778 48.28 4.63 -11.66
N ALA A 779 47.46 4.10 -10.74
CA ALA A 779 46.25 4.76 -10.28
C ALA A 779 46.51 6.02 -9.44
N ILE A 780 47.71 6.15 -8.85
CA ILE A 780 48.08 7.23 -7.95
C ILE A 780 48.66 8.41 -8.73
N THR A 781 49.54 8.13 -9.69
CA THR A 781 50.24 9.13 -10.51
C THR A 781 49.51 9.44 -11.81
N GLY A 782 48.60 8.55 -12.24
CA GLY A 782 47.88 8.61 -13.51
C GLY A 782 48.77 8.48 -14.74
N LYS A 783 49.97 7.90 -14.59
CA LYS A 783 50.88 7.63 -15.71
C LYS A 783 50.59 6.26 -16.32
N GLU A 784 50.66 6.19 -17.65
CA GLU A 784 50.66 4.93 -18.38
C GLU A 784 51.94 4.16 -18.05
N GLN A 785 51.80 2.92 -17.57
CA GLN A 785 52.92 2.02 -17.27
C GLN A 785 53.21 1.10 -18.45
N GLN A 786 52.17 0.54 -19.06
CA GLN A 786 52.32 -0.42 -20.14
C GLN A 786 51.18 -0.33 -21.16
N THR A 787 51.51 -0.51 -22.44
CA THR A 787 50.52 -0.72 -23.51
C THR A 787 50.72 -2.09 -24.13
N PHE A 788 49.67 -2.89 -24.15
CA PHE A 788 49.59 -4.18 -24.84
C PHE A 788 48.96 -3.95 -26.22
N LYS A 789 49.70 -4.26 -27.28
CA LYS A 789 49.25 -4.15 -28.67
C LYS A 789 49.27 -5.55 -29.28
N GLY A 790 48.12 -6.02 -29.76
CA GLY A 790 48.05 -7.31 -30.46
C GLY A 790 46.64 -7.78 -30.84
N HIS A 791 45.57 -7.23 -30.25
CA HIS A 791 44.22 -7.42 -30.75
C HIS A 791 44.00 -6.69 -32.09
N ARG A 792 43.16 -7.27 -32.96
CA ARG A 792 42.83 -6.73 -34.28
C ARG A 792 41.52 -5.93 -34.28
N ASN A 793 40.71 -6.07 -33.24
CA ASN A 793 39.42 -5.40 -33.09
C ASN A 793 39.20 -4.98 -31.62
N VAL A 794 38.03 -4.44 -31.29
CA VAL A 794 37.68 -3.88 -29.97
C VAL A 794 37.97 -4.87 -28.83
N VAL A 795 38.52 -4.41 -27.72
CA VAL A 795 38.68 -5.23 -26.51
C VAL A 795 37.48 -5.00 -25.59
N TRP A 796 36.71 -6.04 -25.28
CA TRP A 796 35.47 -5.94 -24.50
C TRP A 796 35.66 -6.27 -23.02
N ALA A 797 36.56 -7.19 -22.69
CA ALA A 797 36.81 -7.64 -21.33
C ALA A 797 38.31 -7.73 -21.04
N VAL A 798 38.71 -7.34 -19.82
CA VAL A 798 40.07 -7.50 -19.29
C VAL A 798 40.00 -8.01 -17.86
N ALA A 799 40.79 -9.03 -17.51
CA ALA A 799 40.81 -9.61 -16.17
C ALA A 799 42.24 -10.03 -15.77
N PHE A 800 42.63 -9.76 -14.52
CA PHE A 800 43.89 -10.22 -13.95
C PHE A 800 43.77 -11.66 -13.43
N SER A 801 44.85 -12.44 -13.50
CA SER A 801 44.98 -13.70 -12.75
C SER A 801 45.10 -13.42 -11.26
N ALA A 802 44.74 -14.41 -10.43
CA ALA A 802 44.72 -14.28 -8.97
C ALA A 802 46.08 -13.95 -8.34
N ASP A 803 47.18 -14.30 -9.02
CA ASP A 803 48.56 -13.98 -8.63
C ASP A 803 49.07 -12.65 -9.25
N GLY A 804 48.24 -11.94 -10.02
CA GLY A 804 48.58 -10.68 -10.71
C GLY A 804 49.60 -10.83 -11.84
N ARG A 805 50.03 -12.05 -12.16
CA ARG A 805 51.11 -12.34 -13.11
C ARG A 805 50.64 -12.31 -14.56
N TYR A 806 49.39 -12.67 -14.80
CA TYR A 806 48.80 -12.74 -16.13
C TYR A 806 47.59 -11.81 -16.27
N LEU A 807 47.37 -11.32 -17.48
CA LEU A 807 46.19 -10.57 -17.87
C LEU A 807 45.51 -11.32 -19.00
N ALA A 808 44.22 -11.60 -18.88
CA ALA A 808 43.40 -12.16 -19.94
C ALA A 808 42.57 -11.06 -20.59
N SER A 809 42.41 -11.11 -21.91
CA SER A 809 41.56 -10.17 -22.64
C SER A 809 40.70 -10.85 -23.69
N GLY A 810 39.41 -10.51 -23.70
CA GLY A 810 38.43 -10.92 -24.70
C GLY A 810 38.14 -9.78 -25.67
N SER A 811 38.15 -10.07 -26.97
CA SER A 811 38.02 -9.07 -28.04
C SER A 811 37.00 -9.47 -29.11
N GLU A 812 36.47 -8.45 -29.79
CA GLU A 812 35.65 -8.54 -31.00
C GLU A 812 36.41 -9.13 -32.20
N ASP A 813 37.73 -9.33 -32.10
CA ASP A 813 38.49 -10.06 -33.13
C ASP A 813 38.27 -11.57 -33.05
N ASN A 814 37.31 -12.01 -32.23
CA ASN A 814 36.97 -13.39 -31.92
C ASN A 814 38.12 -14.17 -31.28
N THR A 815 39.09 -13.47 -30.70
CA THR A 815 40.23 -14.06 -30.02
C THR A 815 40.28 -13.68 -28.55
N ILE A 816 40.86 -14.58 -27.77
CA ILE A 816 41.23 -14.35 -26.39
C ILE A 816 42.75 -14.36 -26.34
N LYS A 817 43.35 -13.36 -25.68
CA LYS A 817 44.80 -13.27 -25.51
C LYS A 817 45.17 -13.33 -24.05
N ILE A 818 46.24 -14.04 -23.76
CA ILE A 818 46.86 -14.09 -22.44
C ILE A 818 48.19 -13.33 -22.51
N TRP A 819 48.34 -12.38 -21.59
CA TRP A 819 49.50 -11.49 -21.50
C TRP A 819 50.22 -11.72 -20.18
N ASP A 820 51.54 -11.58 -20.19
CA ASP A 820 52.29 -11.41 -18.96
C ASP A 820 52.16 -9.95 -18.50
N ALA A 821 51.55 -9.74 -17.33
CA ALA A 821 51.22 -8.42 -16.81
C ALA A 821 52.46 -7.57 -16.46
N THR A 822 53.62 -8.22 -16.25
CA THR A 822 54.88 -7.57 -15.86
C THR A 822 55.76 -7.22 -17.04
N THR A 823 55.81 -8.08 -18.06
CA THR A 823 56.69 -7.92 -19.22
C THR A 823 55.97 -7.35 -20.45
N GLY A 824 54.64 -7.34 -20.45
CA GLY A 824 53.87 -6.85 -21.58
C GLY A 824 53.79 -7.81 -22.76
N LYS A 825 54.38 -9.01 -22.65
CA LYS A 825 54.49 -9.96 -23.76
C LYS A 825 53.22 -10.79 -23.89
N GLU A 826 52.76 -10.91 -25.14
CA GLU A 826 51.72 -11.86 -25.52
C GLU A 826 52.26 -13.28 -25.36
N GLN A 827 51.62 -14.08 -24.52
CA GLN A 827 52.01 -15.47 -24.29
C GLN A 827 51.25 -16.41 -25.23
N GLN A 828 49.94 -16.18 -25.44
CA GLN A 828 49.08 -17.05 -26.26
C GLN A 828 47.94 -16.29 -26.95
N ILE A 829 47.53 -16.81 -28.12
CA ILE A 829 46.32 -16.38 -28.85
C ILE A 829 45.39 -17.59 -29.00
N LEU A 830 44.21 -17.51 -28.41
CA LEU A 830 43.15 -18.51 -28.52
C LEU A 830 42.15 -18.05 -29.58
N LYS A 831 42.05 -18.80 -30.69
CA LYS A 831 41.16 -18.48 -31.83
C LYS A 831 40.13 -19.59 -32.01
N GLY A 832 38.84 -19.25 -32.02
CA GLY A 832 37.80 -20.24 -32.33
C GLY A 832 36.34 -19.83 -32.12
N HIS A 833 36.04 -18.76 -31.36
CA HIS A 833 34.68 -18.23 -31.25
C HIS A 833 34.21 -17.58 -32.56
N ARG A 834 32.89 -17.59 -32.79
CA ARG A 834 32.25 -17.01 -33.99
C ARG A 834 31.68 -15.61 -33.74
N SER A 835 31.59 -15.20 -32.47
CA SER A 835 31.11 -13.89 -32.01
C SER A 835 31.89 -13.47 -30.75
N TRP A 836 31.47 -12.38 -30.12
CA TRP A 836 32.17 -11.73 -29.01
C TRP A 836 32.32 -12.65 -27.81
N VAL A 837 33.48 -12.60 -27.14
CA VAL A 837 33.74 -13.36 -25.90
C VAL A 837 33.44 -12.46 -24.71
N GLN A 838 32.46 -12.84 -23.88
CA GLN A 838 31.99 -12.03 -22.74
C GLN A 838 32.57 -12.48 -21.39
N SER A 839 32.89 -13.78 -21.23
CA SER A 839 33.29 -14.34 -19.94
C SER A 839 34.42 -15.36 -20.08
N VAL A 840 35.30 -15.43 -19.09
CA VAL A 840 36.51 -16.25 -19.10
C VAL A 840 36.82 -16.79 -17.69
N ALA A 841 37.13 -18.09 -17.57
CA ALA A 841 37.45 -18.73 -16.29
C ALA A 841 38.55 -19.79 -16.41
N PHE A 842 39.41 -19.90 -15.39
CA PHE A 842 40.48 -20.90 -15.31
C PHE A 842 40.04 -22.14 -14.52
N SER A 843 40.51 -23.33 -14.89
CA SER A 843 40.34 -24.57 -14.09
C SER A 843 41.29 -24.59 -12.89
N ALA A 844 40.93 -25.34 -11.85
CA ALA A 844 41.69 -25.40 -10.60
C ALA A 844 43.08 -26.05 -10.76
N ASP A 845 43.23 -26.96 -11.72
CA ASP A 845 44.51 -27.57 -12.11
C ASP A 845 45.36 -26.68 -13.04
N SER A 846 44.85 -25.51 -13.46
CA SER A 846 45.46 -24.63 -14.47
C SER A 846 45.81 -25.33 -15.79
N CYS A 847 45.19 -26.48 -16.08
CA CYS A 847 45.34 -27.18 -17.35
C CYS A 847 44.35 -26.67 -18.40
N TYR A 848 43.18 -26.19 -17.98
CA TYR A 848 42.09 -25.78 -18.85
C TYR A 848 41.58 -24.36 -18.58
N PHE A 849 41.09 -23.73 -19.63
CA PHE A 849 40.48 -22.41 -19.61
C PHE A 849 39.13 -22.49 -20.32
N ALA A 850 38.07 -21.90 -19.77
CA ALA A 850 36.75 -21.86 -20.35
C ALA A 850 36.39 -20.44 -20.78
N SER A 851 35.70 -20.30 -21.90
CA SER A 851 35.20 -19.01 -22.39
C SER A 851 33.73 -19.08 -22.82
N GLY A 852 32.93 -18.12 -22.36
CA GLY A 852 31.54 -17.91 -22.76
C GLY A 852 31.41 -16.75 -23.75
N SER A 853 30.57 -16.91 -24.77
CA SER A 853 30.47 -16.00 -25.92
C SER A 853 29.02 -15.70 -26.32
N GLU A 854 28.83 -14.58 -27.01
CA GLU A 854 27.58 -14.24 -27.72
C GLU A 854 27.27 -15.15 -28.91
N ASP A 855 28.19 -16.05 -29.28
CA ASP A 855 27.89 -17.09 -30.26
C ASP A 855 27.06 -18.25 -29.67
N TYR A 856 26.57 -18.07 -28.43
CA TYR A 856 25.81 -19.03 -27.62
C TYR A 856 26.59 -20.31 -27.28
N THR A 857 27.91 -20.30 -27.49
CA THR A 857 28.77 -21.45 -27.21
C THR A 857 29.73 -21.16 -26.06
N ILE A 858 30.12 -22.26 -25.41
CA ILE A 858 31.21 -22.27 -24.44
C ILE A 858 32.35 -23.07 -25.05
N LYS A 859 33.58 -22.58 -24.95
CA LYS A 859 34.77 -23.30 -25.41
C LYS A 859 35.70 -23.63 -24.26
N ILE A 860 36.27 -24.82 -24.29
CA ILE A 860 37.30 -25.27 -23.37
C ILE A 860 38.63 -25.35 -24.12
N TRP A 861 39.65 -24.72 -23.54
CA TRP A 861 40.98 -24.54 -24.09
C TRP A 861 42.00 -25.18 -23.18
N ASP A 862 43.01 -25.81 -23.74
CA ASP A 862 44.17 -26.27 -22.98
C ASP A 862 45.17 -25.10 -22.83
N ILE A 863 45.52 -24.75 -21.59
CA ILE A 863 46.38 -23.60 -21.27
C ILE A 863 47.83 -23.87 -21.67
N THR A 864 48.29 -25.11 -21.67
CA THR A 864 49.69 -25.44 -21.99
C THR A 864 49.96 -25.43 -23.49
N THR A 865 48.96 -25.83 -24.28
CA THR A 865 49.07 -25.97 -25.73
C THR A 865 48.35 -24.88 -26.52
N GLY A 866 47.45 -24.12 -25.88
CA GLY A 866 46.63 -23.09 -26.51
C GLY A 866 45.59 -23.63 -27.50
N LYS A 867 45.31 -24.95 -27.49
CA LYS A 867 44.39 -25.59 -28.43
C LYS A 867 42.97 -25.67 -27.86
N GLU A 868 41.99 -25.47 -28.74
CA GLU A 868 40.59 -25.77 -28.44
C GLU A 868 40.42 -27.28 -28.25
N GLN A 869 39.96 -27.69 -27.07
CA GLN A 869 39.64 -29.08 -26.77
C GLN A 869 38.19 -29.39 -27.12
N GLN A 870 37.26 -28.51 -26.77
CA GLN A 870 35.82 -28.73 -26.98
C GLN A 870 35.04 -27.43 -27.22
N THR A 871 33.99 -27.53 -28.05
CA THR A 871 32.90 -26.54 -28.16
C THR A 871 31.62 -27.14 -27.60
N LEU A 872 31.08 -26.53 -26.54
CA LEU A 872 29.81 -26.88 -25.92
C LEU A 872 28.71 -26.01 -26.53
N LYS A 873 27.67 -26.66 -27.07
CA LYS A 873 26.52 -25.99 -27.71
C LYS A 873 25.24 -26.42 -27.00
N GLY A 874 24.42 -25.46 -26.56
CA GLY A 874 23.11 -25.76 -25.98
C GLY A 874 22.38 -24.59 -25.34
N HIS A 875 23.04 -23.47 -25.02
CA HIS A 875 22.35 -22.23 -24.65
C HIS A 875 21.66 -21.60 -25.86
N CYS A 876 20.52 -20.95 -25.64
CA CYS A 876 19.78 -20.22 -26.69
C CYS A 876 19.91 -18.70 -26.60
N ASP A 877 20.67 -18.21 -25.63
CA ASP A 877 21.01 -16.79 -25.47
C ASP A 877 22.48 -16.64 -24.98
N ILE A 878 22.93 -15.41 -24.78
CA ILE A 878 24.30 -15.04 -24.40
C ILE A 878 24.75 -15.81 -23.15
N VAL A 879 25.97 -16.34 -23.16
CA VAL A 879 26.58 -17.00 -22.00
C VAL A 879 27.42 -15.99 -21.22
N GLU A 880 26.94 -15.60 -20.05
CA GLU A 880 27.50 -14.51 -19.25
C GLU A 880 28.49 -15.00 -18.17
N SER A 881 28.35 -16.24 -17.69
CA SER A 881 29.20 -16.78 -16.62
C SER A 881 29.55 -18.26 -16.84
N VAL A 882 30.79 -18.63 -16.53
CA VAL A 882 31.31 -20.01 -16.62
C VAL A 882 32.19 -20.34 -15.41
N ALA A 883 32.09 -21.55 -14.86
CA ALA A 883 32.90 -21.99 -13.72
C ALA A 883 33.15 -23.50 -13.70
N PHE A 884 34.37 -23.91 -13.33
CA PHE A 884 34.78 -25.32 -13.22
C PHE A 884 34.48 -25.91 -11.83
N SER A 885 34.25 -27.23 -11.78
CA SER A 885 34.24 -28.00 -10.53
C SER A 885 35.65 -28.17 -9.95
N ALA A 886 35.74 -28.42 -8.64
CA ALA A 886 37.03 -28.54 -7.95
C ALA A 886 37.89 -29.73 -8.43
N ASP A 887 37.25 -30.78 -8.96
CA ASP A 887 37.88 -31.94 -9.59
C ASP A 887 38.11 -31.76 -11.11
N SER A 888 37.85 -30.57 -11.65
CA SER A 888 37.88 -30.24 -13.10
C SER A 888 37.01 -31.14 -14.00
N ARG A 889 36.13 -31.97 -13.43
CA ARG A 889 35.32 -32.95 -14.19
C ARG A 889 34.09 -32.33 -14.84
N TYR A 890 33.54 -31.28 -14.24
CA TYR A 890 32.34 -30.61 -14.69
C TYR A 890 32.56 -29.10 -14.89
N LEU A 891 31.78 -28.53 -15.80
CA LEU A 891 31.71 -27.09 -16.06
C LEU A 891 30.25 -26.65 -15.90
N ALA A 892 30.02 -25.55 -15.20
CA ALA A 892 28.71 -24.92 -15.09
C ALA A 892 28.69 -23.61 -15.88
N SER A 893 27.57 -23.31 -16.54
CA SER A 893 27.38 -22.08 -17.29
C SER A 893 26.04 -21.43 -17.00
N GLY A 894 26.04 -20.11 -16.85
CA GLY A 894 24.87 -19.26 -16.68
C GLY A 894 24.66 -18.37 -17.90
N SER A 895 23.41 -18.24 -18.33
CA SER A 895 23.02 -17.54 -19.56
C SER A 895 21.78 -16.67 -19.35
N TYR A 896 21.58 -15.70 -20.25
CA TYR A 896 20.35 -14.90 -20.36
C TYR A 896 19.13 -15.72 -20.78
N ASP A 897 19.29 -17.00 -21.11
CA ASP A 897 18.17 -17.91 -21.38
C ASP A 897 17.45 -18.42 -20.11
N ASP A 898 17.70 -17.82 -18.95
CA ASP A 898 17.14 -18.21 -17.66
C ASP A 898 17.48 -19.68 -17.29
N THR A 899 18.63 -20.19 -17.77
CA THR A 899 19.10 -21.55 -17.43
C THR A 899 20.54 -21.61 -16.94
N ILE A 900 20.77 -22.57 -16.05
CA ILE A 900 22.11 -23.09 -15.76
C ILE A 900 22.26 -24.46 -16.43
N LYS A 901 23.37 -24.66 -17.14
CA LYS A 901 23.72 -25.95 -17.74
C LYS A 901 24.97 -26.52 -17.09
N ILE A 902 24.95 -27.84 -16.83
CA ILE A 902 26.10 -28.60 -16.34
C ILE A 902 26.63 -29.48 -17.46
N TRP A 903 27.92 -29.34 -17.73
CA TRP A 903 28.65 -30.01 -18.79
C TRP A 903 29.69 -30.94 -18.20
N ASP A 904 29.84 -32.12 -18.80
CA ASP A 904 30.96 -33.00 -18.53
C ASP A 904 32.17 -32.55 -19.37
N VAL A 905 33.25 -32.10 -18.72
CA VAL A 905 34.43 -31.50 -19.37
C VAL A 905 35.15 -32.52 -20.25
N THR A 906 35.10 -33.81 -19.91
CA THR A 906 35.81 -34.86 -20.66
C THR A 906 35.05 -35.30 -21.91
N THR A 907 33.72 -35.28 -21.87
CA THR A 907 32.87 -35.78 -22.97
C THR A 907 32.19 -34.67 -23.77
N GLY A 908 32.13 -33.45 -23.25
CA GLY A 908 31.45 -32.30 -23.84
C GLY A 908 29.93 -32.40 -23.88
N LYS A 909 29.35 -33.37 -23.16
CA LYS A 909 27.90 -33.59 -23.15
C LYS A 909 27.24 -32.80 -22.02
N GLU A 910 26.08 -32.23 -22.35
CA GLU A 910 25.16 -31.67 -21.36
C GLU A 910 24.63 -32.81 -20.46
N ARG A 911 24.82 -32.67 -19.15
CA ARG A 911 24.34 -33.63 -18.15
C ARG A 911 23.00 -33.19 -17.55
N GLN A 912 22.83 -31.90 -17.32
CA GLN A 912 21.64 -31.36 -16.65
C GLN A 912 21.37 -29.91 -17.10
N THR A 913 20.08 -29.56 -17.27
CA THR A 913 19.60 -28.18 -17.44
C THR A 913 18.69 -27.81 -16.28
N LEU A 914 19.05 -26.74 -15.58
CA LEU A 914 18.28 -26.16 -14.48
C LEU A 914 17.65 -24.85 -14.94
N LYS A 915 16.32 -24.75 -14.89
CA LYS A 915 15.64 -23.47 -15.12
C LYS A 915 15.66 -22.63 -13.85
N VAL A 916 16.19 -21.43 -13.95
CA VAL A 916 16.28 -20.42 -12.89
C VAL A 916 15.57 -19.18 -13.39
N ALA A 917 14.58 -18.66 -12.67
CA ALA A 917 13.71 -17.56 -13.14
C ALA A 917 14.42 -16.18 -13.19
N THR A 918 15.75 -16.17 -13.33
CA THR A 918 16.65 -15.02 -13.32
C THR A 918 17.99 -15.44 -13.93
N ALA A 919 18.63 -14.53 -14.66
CA ALA A 919 20.02 -14.68 -15.10
C ALA A 919 20.94 -14.86 -13.89
N ILE A 920 21.96 -15.72 -14.03
CA ILE A 920 22.90 -16.05 -12.96
C ILE A 920 24.29 -15.55 -13.33
N HIS A 921 24.84 -14.68 -12.50
CA HIS A 921 26.08 -13.97 -12.76
C HIS A 921 27.30 -14.66 -12.13
N THR A 922 27.13 -15.34 -10.99
CA THR A 922 28.18 -16.11 -10.31
C THR A 922 27.76 -17.55 -10.08
N ILE A 923 28.64 -18.47 -10.46
CA ILE A 923 28.43 -19.91 -10.34
C ILE A 923 29.72 -20.54 -9.81
N SER A 924 29.59 -21.50 -8.91
CA SER A 924 30.71 -22.31 -8.41
C SER A 924 30.20 -23.67 -7.92
N PHE A 925 31.04 -24.70 -7.92
CA PHE A 925 30.67 -26.01 -7.38
C PHE A 925 31.09 -26.18 -5.92
N ASP A 926 30.45 -27.11 -5.23
CA ASP A 926 30.98 -27.68 -4.00
C ASP A 926 32.11 -28.70 -4.26
N ASN A 927 32.86 -29.04 -3.21
CA ASN A 927 34.02 -29.94 -3.31
C ASN A 927 33.66 -31.35 -3.79
N THR A 928 32.39 -31.75 -3.71
CA THR A 928 31.92 -33.08 -4.15
C THR A 928 31.23 -33.07 -5.51
N ALA A 929 31.08 -31.90 -6.14
CA ALA A 929 30.27 -31.67 -7.34
C ALA A 929 28.80 -32.16 -7.23
N SER A 930 28.29 -32.30 -6.00
CA SER A 930 26.89 -32.68 -5.70
C SER A 930 25.99 -31.45 -5.53
N TYR A 931 26.59 -30.27 -5.34
CA TYR A 931 25.87 -29.00 -5.18
C TYR A 931 26.51 -27.91 -6.03
N LEU A 932 25.65 -27.06 -6.59
CA LEU A 932 26.06 -25.83 -7.25
C LEU A 932 25.79 -24.66 -6.32
N TYR A 933 26.84 -23.96 -5.91
CA TYR A 933 26.73 -22.70 -5.21
C TYR A 933 26.52 -21.57 -6.22
N THR A 934 25.33 -21.00 -6.14
CA THR A 934 24.93 -19.83 -6.91
C THR A 934 24.66 -18.67 -5.94
N GLU A 935 24.55 -17.46 -6.47
CA GLU A 935 24.11 -16.30 -5.70
C GLU A 935 22.70 -16.42 -5.08
N ILE A 936 21.92 -17.42 -5.47
CA ILE A 936 20.58 -17.71 -4.91
C ILE A 936 20.60 -18.94 -3.98
N GLY A 937 21.77 -19.50 -3.66
CA GLY A 937 21.94 -20.62 -2.72
C GLY A 937 22.37 -21.94 -3.38
N PRO A 938 22.54 -23.02 -2.58
CA PRO A 938 22.96 -24.31 -3.08
C PRO A 938 21.82 -25.00 -3.84
N ILE A 939 22.09 -25.35 -5.09
CA ILE A 939 21.20 -26.18 -5.90
C ILE A 939 21.76 -27.60 -5.88
N LYS A 940 20.94 -28.57 -5.47
CA LYS A 940 21.36 -29.99 -5.51
C LYS A 940 21.40 -30.46 -6.96
N LEU A 941 22.52 -31.09 -7.33
CA LEU A 941 22.73 -31.68 -8.64
C LEU A 941 22.47 -33.20 -8.55
N ASP A 942 21.67 -33.76 -9.46
CA ASP A 942 21.38 -35.20 -9.52
C ASP A 942 22.14 -35.81 -10.72
N ILE A 943 23.46 -35.74 -10.69
CA ILE A 943 24.34 -36.09 -11.82
C ILE A 943 24.51 -37.61 -11.97
N GLU A 944 24.41 -38.39 -10.89
CA GLU A 944 24.80 -39.82 -10.87
C GLU A 944 23.75 -40.79 -11.44
N HIS A 945 22.48 -40.36 -11.60
CA HIS A 945 21.39 -41.25 -12.02
C HIS A 945 20.79 -40.95 -13.39
N GLN A 946 21.29 -39.96 -14.12
CA GLN A 946 20.66 -39.52 -15.38
C GLN A 946 21.53 -39.83 -16.62
N THR A 947 21.01 -40.71 -17.48
CA THR A 947 21.62 -41.04 -18.79
C THR A 947 21.15 -40.10 -19.91
N ARG A 948 20.23 -39.16 -19.63
CA ARG A 948 19.68 -38.19 -20.60
C ARG A 948 19.39 -36.85 -19.92
N ALA A 949 19.74 -35.74 -20.57
CA ALA A 949 19.48 -34.39 -20.08
C ALA A 949 17.96 -34.17 -19.85
N GLN A 950 17.57 -33.91 -18.61
CA GLN A 950 16.22 -33.48 -18.25
C GLN A 950 16.22 -32.00 -17.84
N SER A 951 15.19 -31.27 -18.26
CA SER A 951 14.90 -29.93 -17.75
C SER A 951 14.11 -30.07 -16.46
N THR A 952 14.70 -29.65 -15.34
CA THR A 952 14.08 -29.71 -14.01
C THR A 952 14.04 -28.33 -13.38
N ILE A 953 12.97 -28.05 -12.62
CA ILE A 953 12.92 -26.90 -11.71
C ILE A 953 13.94 -27.17 -10.59
N ALA A 954 14.74 -26.18 -10.22
CA ALA A 954 15.76 -26.34 -9.20
C ALA A 954 15.14 -26.73 -7.83
N ASN A 955 15.51 -27.91 -7.31
CA ASN A 955 15.07 -28.38 -6.00
C ASN A 955 16.00 -27.82 -4.91
N HIS A 956 15.57 -26.76 -4.23
CA HIS A 956 16.27 -26.24 -3.05
C HIS A 956 16.10 -27.21 -1.88
N VAL A 957 17.21 -27.73 -1.35
CA VAL A 957 17.24 -28.63 -0.19
C VAL A 957 18.03 -27.95 0.91
N SER A 958 17.50 -27.87 2.14
CA SER A 958 18.09 -27.18 3.31
C SER A 958 17.96 -25.64 3.27
N TYR A 959 18.73 -24.94 4.11
CA TYR A 959 18.78 -23.49 4.19
C TYR A 959 19.40 -22.87 2.92
N GLY A 960 18.75 -21.86 2.36
CA GLY A 960 19.21 -21.10 1.19
C GLY A 960 18.82 -19.64 1.27
N LEU A 961 19.01 -18.90 0.17
CA LEU A 961 18.47 -17.57 0.00
C LEU A 961 17.31 -17.61 -0.99
N SER A 962 16.39 -16.66 -0.84
CA SER A 962 15.35 -16.36 -1.82
C SER A 962 15.96 -15.70 -3.06
N THR A 963 15.21 -15.72 -4.16
CA THR A 963 15.63 -15.13 -5.45
C THR A 963 15.91 -13.63 -5.36
N ASP A 964 15.22 -12.92 -4.48
CA ASP A 964 15.43 -11.49 -4.20
C ASP A 964 16.51 -11.23 -3.14
N LYS A 965 17.09 -12.30 -2.56
CA LYS A 965 18.07 -12.27 -1.45
C LYS A 965 17.57 -11.59 -0.18
N CYS A 966 16.26 -11.35 -0.04
CA CYS A 966 15.66 -10.71 1.12
C CYS A 966 15.33 -11.71 2.24
N TRP A 967 15.28 -13.00 1.94
CA TRP A 967 14.93 -14.08 2.88
C TRP A 967 15.98 -15.18 2.92
N ILE A 968 16.22 -15.70 4.12
CA ILE A 968 16.73 -17.06 4.32
C ILE A 968 15.53 -18.02 4.21
N THR A 969 15.66 -18.99 3.31
CA THR A 969 14.63 -19.99 3.03
C THR A 969 15.04 -21.35 3.58
N TRP A 970 14.06 -22.23 3.83
CA TRP A 970 14.29 -23.66 4.11
C TRP A 970 13.39 -24.48 3.20
N ASN A 971 13.99 -25.34 2.37
CA ASN A 971 13.25 -26.09 1.33
C ASN A 971 12.35 -25.18 0.46
N GLY A 972 12.80 -23.96 0.18
CA GLY A 972 12.05 -22.97 -0.61
C GLY A 972 11.01 -22.12 0.15
N TYR A 973 10.75 -22.39 1.43
CA TYR A 973 9.84 -21.57 2.24
C TYR A 973 10.59 -20.45 2.97
N ASN A 974 10.05 -19.23 2.95
CA ASN A 974 10.59 -18.07 3.67
C ASN A 974 10.53 -18.27 5.19
N ILE A 975 11.66 -18.15 5.87
CA ILE A 975 11.75 -18.36 7.33
C ILE A 975 12.24 -17.12 8.08
N LEU A 976 13.35 -16.54 7.64
CA LEU A 976 13.93 -15.37 8.28
C LEU A 976 14.13 -14.28 7.24
N TRP A 977 13.46 -13.15 7.44
CA TRP A 977 13.70 -11.97 6.65
C TRP A 977 15.02 -11.31 7.05
N LEU A 978 15.73 -10.78 6.07
CA LEU A 978 16.99 -10.07 6.25
C LEU A 978 16.73 -8.57 6.06
N PRO A 979 16.96 -7.73 7.09
CA PRO A 979 16.87 -6.29 6.94
C PRO A 979 17.81 -5.80 5.83
N PRO A 980 17.49 -4.70 5.11
CA PRO A 980 18.29 -4.24 3.98
C PRO A 980 19.78 -4.04 4.31
N GLU A 981 20.08 -3.62 5.53
CA GLU A 981 21.44 -3.45 6.04
C GLU A 981 22.22 -4.78 6.17
N TYR A 982 21.52 -5.91 6.22
CA TYR A 982 22.05 -7.27 6.34
C TYR A 982 21.84 -8.09 5.06
N GLN A 983 21.23 -7.51 4.02
CA GLN A 983 21.04 -8.16 2.72
C GLN A 983 22.38 -8.26 1.97
N PRO A 984 22.68 -9.43 1.37
CA PRO A 984 23.99 -9.69 0.77
C PRO A 984 24.11 -9.08 -0.62
N SER A 985 25.19 -8.33 -0.88
CA SER A 985 25.69 -8.14 -2.25
C SER A 985 26.45 -9.38 -2.73
N MET A 986 27.06 -10.11 -1.79
CA MET A 986 27.72 -11.39 -2.00
C MET A 986 27.30 -12.35 -0.87
N SER A 987 27.03 -13.60 -1.20
CA SER A 987 26.62 -14.62 -0.24
C SER A 987 27.43 -15.90 -0.43
N ALA A 988 27.78 -16.54 0.67
CA ALA A 988 28.38 -17.87 0.68
C ALA A 988 27.59 -18.75 1.65
N VAL A 989 27.21 -19.94 1.22
CA VAL A 989 26.53 -20.94 2.06
C VAL A 989 27.49 -22.11 2.18
N CYS A 990 27.87 -22.49 3.40
CA CYS A 990 28.81 -23.57 3.68
C CYS A 990 28.17 -24.58 4.63
N HIS A 991 28.27 -25.86 4.28
CA HIS A 991 27.88 -26.97 5.14
C HIS A 991 29.11 -27.49 5.87
N HIS A 992 29.05 -27.56 7.21
CA HIS A 992 30.11 -28.21 7.98
C HIS A 992 29.94 -29.73 7.92
N ALA A 993 30.78 -30.41 7.14
CA ALA A 993 31.06 -31.84 7.33
C ALA A 993 32.24 -32.00 8.30
N PRO A 994 32.10 -32.71 9.44
CA PRO A 994 33.27 -33.09 10.23
C PRO A 994 34.12 -34.08 9.41
N PRO A 995 35.47 -34.01 9.48
CA PRO A 995 36.35 -34.78 8.61
C PRO A 995 36.35 -36.30 8.86
N PHE A 996 35.60 -36.81 9.84
CA PHE A 996 35.42 -38.25 10.07
C PHE A 996 34.04 -38.52 10.71
N ALA A 997 33.05 -38.99 9.94
CA ALA A 997 31.84 -39.60 10.49
C ALA A 997 31.26 -40.64 9.53
N SER A 998 30.89 -41.80 10.09
CA SER A 998 30.27 -42.96 9.44
C SER A 998 28.84 -42.69 8.95
N PRO A 999 28.24 -43.56 8.10
CA PRO A 999 27.02 -43.26 7.32
C PRO A 999 25.69 -43.14 8.09
N GLN A 1000 25.69 -42.93 9.41
CA GLN A 1000 24.47 -42.99 10.24
C GLN A 1000 24.22 -41.80 11.18
N VAL A 1001 24.83 -40.63 10.97
CA VAL A 1001 24.48 -39.42 11.76
C VAL A 1001 23.75 -38.40 10.88
N PRO A 1002 22.47 -38.05 11.15
CA PRO A 1002 21.82 -36.97 10.42
C PRO A 1002 22.09 -35.61 11.12
N LEU A 1003 22.22 -34.57 10.28
CA LEU A 1003 22.12 -33.12 10.55
C LEU A 1003 23.45 -32.37 10.81
N THR A 1004 24.12 -32.00 9.71
CA THR A 1004 25.22 -31.02 9.66
C THR A 1004 24.71 -29.60 9.92
N ASP A 1005 25.42 -28.81 10.74
CA ASP A 1005 25.16 -27.36 10.88
C ASP A 1005 25.39 -26.65 9.54
N VAL A 1006 24.51 -25.69 9.21
CA VAL A 1006 24.64 -24.84 8.02
C VAL A 1006 25.14 -23.47 8.43
N VAL A 1007 26.18 -22.99 7.76
CA VAL A 1007 26.75 -21.67 7.96
C VAL A 1007 26.44 -20.82 6.73
N ILE A 1008 25.71 -19.73 6.91
CA ILE A 1008 25.48 -18.74 5.85
C ILE A 1008 26.29 -17.49 6.18
N GLY A 1009 27.26 -17.17 5.32
CA GLY A 1009 28.02 -15.93 5.34
C GLY A 1009 27.41 -14.93 4.35
N LEU A 1010 26.95 -13.80 4.84
CA LEU A 1010 26.43 -12.69 4.04
C LEU A 1010 27.41 -11.53 4.09
N GLY A 1011 27.95 -11.15 2.94
CA GLY A 1011 28.73 -9.94 2.76
C GLY A 1011 27.86 -8.85 2.15
N ASN A 1012 27.71 -7.73 2.83
CA ASN A 1012 27.00 -6.57 2.30
C ASN A 1012 27.98 -5.55 1.68
N GLY A 1013 27.48 -4.66 0.83
CA GLY A 1013 28.27 -3.58 0.21
C GLY A 1013 28.83 -2.53 1.18
N LEU A 1014 28.56 -2.67 2.48
CA LEU A 1014 29.04 -1.80 3.57
C LEU A 1014 30.22 -2.43 4.35
N GLY A 1015 30.73 -3.59 3.91
CA GLY A 1015 31.87 -4.26 4.53
C GLY A 1015 31.55 -5.05 5.81
N ARG A 1016 30.28 -5.25 6.15
CA ARG A 1016 29.87 -6.16 7.23
C ARG A 1016 29.75 -7.58 6.68
N VAL A 1017 30.40 -8.52 7.36
CA VAL A 1017 30.24 -9.95 7.14
C VAL A 1017 29.40 -10.51 8.28
N VAL A 1018 28.24 -11.06 7.95
CA VAL A 1018 27.28 -11.59 8.90
C VAL A 1018 27.24 -13.09 8.74
N VAL A 1019 27.53 -13.82 9.81
CA VAL A 1019 27.59 -15.28 9.78
C VAL A 1019 26.44 -15.84 10.61
N PHE A 1020 25.54 -16.56 9.95
CA PHE A 1020 24.49 -17.33 10.60
C PHE A 1020 24.95 -18.77 10.72
N ARG A 1021 24.83 -19.36 11.92
CA ARG A 1021 25.00 -20.80 12.11
C ARG A 1021 23.68 -21.40 12.55
N MET A 1022 23.14 -22.28 11.73
CA MET A 1022 21.82 -22.87 11.91
C MET A 1022 21.94 -24.37 12.17
N SER A 1023 21.11 -24.90 13.06
CA SER A 1023 21.03 -26.34 13.30
C SER A 1023 20.56 -27.06 12.03
N GLY A 1024 21.15 -28.21 11.70
CA GLY A 1024 20.72 -29.01 10.54
C GLY A 1024 19.30 -29.57 10.63
N SER A 1025 18.66 -29.58 11.81
CA SER A 1025 17.26 -29.97 12.02
C SER A 1025 16.28 -29.00 11.37
N ARG A 1026 15.13 -29.54 10.91
CA ARG A 1026 13.96 -28.76 10.47
C ARG A 1026 13.66 -27.69 11.54
N PRO A 1027 13.49 -26.40 11.18
CA PRO A 1027 13.18 -25.34 12.15
C PRO A 1027 11.79 -25.49 12.81
N TYR A 1028 11.02 -26.52 12.46
CA TYR A 1028 9.65 -26.78 12.92
C TYR A 1028 9.60 -27.53 14.26
N SER A 1029 10.12 -26.91 15.32
CA SER A 1029 9.71 -27.26 16.68
C SER A 1029 9.33 -26.02 17.51
N LEU A 1030 8.91 -24.94 16.86
CA LEU A 1030 8.76 -23.60 17.46
C LEU A 1030 7.43 -22.89 17.15
N LEU A 1031 6.40 -23.65 16.79
CA LEU A 1031 5.01 -23.17 16.87
C LEU A 1031 4.36 -23.70 18.15
#